data_AF-A0A413Q2E4-F1
#
_entry.id   AF-A0A413Q2E4-F1
#
_cell.length_a   1.000
_cell.length_b   1.000
_cell.length_c   1.000
_cell.angle_alpha   90.00
_cell.angle_beta   90.00
_cell.angle_gamma   90.00
#
_symmetry.space_group_name_H-M   'P 1'
#
loop_
_entity.id
_entity.type
_entity.pdbx_description
1 polymer ?
#
loop_
_entity_poly.entity_id
_entity_poly.type
_entity_poly.pdbx_seq_one_letter_code
_entity_poly.pdbx_strand_id
1 'polypeptide(L)'
;MKRIFSVLMSIVVVLSCVVFIMPPNIVLAANNADDIVSIARGELGSTNYSKYYGGNKGAWCADFVSWCAQQAGVDSIAKSSSCYNMYIGMKNNGCQEVSSPQKGDIVFFYCTKCSSTAGKWCHVGIMEDSTYSIEGNRWSNGVSKVERGNSYSHNGDLGYKHRDGIVRKYLRPKYSSPNPPTYSNFWVDHSLFDTSENVSFTVVASGADNYTIGIDKIGAGRVVTEDCESTYTIAASRLGTGEYSAYMTVANSAGYVDTYSVEFVIAEKYNLGDKFSARIQNVGTGGYVTNKNNSIVGAAESGNNDQIWYFNRQSDGSYTVMSQLNGLYMDVSYVDNPPAGAEVHAWEFTDKWNQKFDIFYLYNAFYIRPSNTKVMVVDIGGDNVACYAFAKNWGPQKFKFDMVGLGDYIPYDLGDEFYAQIRCQGTNLYVTNKCGNVAGSTATADGSQIWKFTRQSNGAYAIQSTLDGSYIDVEHSHDANETNFLAWNEYTGNRNQQFYFYEMDKAFYIKPLISSTRVMDMVSVEPYNVALWDKGNDWGPQKFDVIKVSHSDDNMSKPVETSYFKGHKYELYNESMTWESAKLFCEKKGGHLVTISDEKENEFVNGMRCRNLSTDYQQSIWLGGSDTANEGTWSWITGEPFTYSNWELNEPNGGTTQNYLQMYSSGNWDDVQNEAGRFVVCEYDSVQPKLTPVASSLSLSDNIGFNIYMQISDDVLSDDGAFMIITNSDGNVIKKPISSYETTTYQDKSVKKIVSMVPAAKMSGKLSFKILKSDGTESGTYICSVMDYANEMIKKADTDAECKKALPLVMAMLNYGAYSQIYFGEDKTNLANAILKDDNTATIKSEDIIKSITYSEQGLFSNKDLEYMGSSLICGSDTSLKLYFNNKNKLTEKQIKDRYDISTLDKNKHDYDTGVDGSIFWIKIKGIKPAELGNVYGVNLVSEDGSVIVETSPYVYVKKALGAGDSRLQNLCKAMWAYGQAAKEYL
;
A
#
# COMPACT_ATOMS: atom_id res chain seq x y z
N MET A 1 -32.16 1.38 53.39
CA MET A 1 -31.72 2.18 54.55
C MET A 1 -31.44 3.60 54.06
N LYS A 2 -32.28 4.57 54.47
CA LYS A 2 -32.21 6.05 54.33
C LYS A 2 -31.48 6.60 53.07
N ARG A 3 -32.13 6.87 51.94
CA ARG A 3 -33.02 8.00 51.59
C ARG A 3 -32.54 9.40 52.04
N ILE A 4 -32.59 10.30 51.04
CA ILE A 4 -32.82 11.76 51.00
C ILE A 4 -31.58 12.67 50.76
N PHE A 5 -31.35 13.11 49.52
CA PHE A 5 -31.68 14.45 49.00
C PHE A 5 -30.93 14.76 47.68
N SER A 6 -31.71 14.97 46.62
CA SER A 6 -31.36 15.79 45.47
C SER A 6 -32.16 17.10 45.54
N VAL A 7 -31.60 18.16 44.94
CA VAL A 7 -32.25 19.37 44.40
C VAL A 7 -32.35 20.64 45.30
N LEU A 8 -31.77 21.72 44.72
CA LEU A 8 -32.07 23.18 44.80
C LEU A 8 -31.28 24.13 45.73
N MET A 9 -30.54 25.03 45.04
CA MET A 9 -30.39 26.49 45.21
C MET A 9 -29.37 27.10 46.21
N SER A 10 -28.49 27.92 45.59
CA SER A 10 -28.10 29.27 45.98
C SER A 10 -26.91 29.51 46.93
N ILE A 11 -25.92 30.22 46.37
CA ILE A 11 -25.19 31.37 46.96
C ILE A 11 -24.48 31.10 48.29
N VAL A 12 -23.14 31.20 48.30
CA VAL A 12 -22.37 32.10 49.18
C VAL A 12 -20.88 32.07 48.80
N VAL A 13 -20.41 33.27 48.47
CA VAL A 13 -19.04 33.76 48.34
C VAL A 13 -18.27 33.56 49.66
N VAL A 14 -16.94 33.37 49.61
CA VAL A 14 -15.89 33.96 50.48
C VAL A 14 -14.60 33.14 50.26
N LEU A 15 -13.68 33.67 49.44
CA LEU A 15 -12.47 34.37 49.88
C LEU A 15 -11.37 33.41 50.38
N SER A 16 -10.50 33.01 49.47
CA SER A 16 -9.13 32.60 49.81
C SER A 16 -8.18 33.68 49.29
N CYS A 17 -7.91 34.65 50.17
CA CYS A 17 -6.88 35.65 49.99
C CYS A 17 -5.52 34.98 49.80
N VAL A 18 -4.99 35.01 48.58
CA VAL A 18 -3.54 35.02 48.41
C VAL A 18 -3.07 36.40 48.86
N VAL A 19 -2.47 36.43 50.05
CA VAL A 19 -1.71 37.55 50.57
C VAL A 19 -0.52 37.77 49.65
N PHE A 20 -0.67 38.65 48.66
CA PHE A 20 0.45 39.42 48.17
C PHE A 20 0.73 40.50 49.21
N ILE A 21 1.86 40.36 49.89
CA ILE A 21 2.49 41.44 50.64
C ILE A 21 2.80 42.53 49.60
N MET A 22 1.92 43.52 49.46
CA MET A 22 2.22 44.74 48.73
C MET A 22 3.34 45.49 49.48
N PRO A 23 4.44 45.87 48.82
CA PRO A 23 5.27 46.95 49.33
C PRO A 23 4.43 48.23 49.35
N PRO A 24 4.50 49.09 50.37
CA PRO A 24 3.96 50.43 50.25
C PRO A 24 4.80 51.18 49.20
N ASN A 25 4.11 51.92 48.32
CA ASN A 25 4.58 52.74 47.20
C ASN A 25 4.60 52.03 45.83
N ILE A 26 3.41 51.71 45.31
CA ILE A 26 3.21 51.66 43.85
C ILE A 26 3.21 53.11 43.37
N VAL A 27 4.26 53.51 42.67
CA VAL A 27 4.24 54.67 41.78
C VAL A 27 3.42 54.23 40.56
N LEU A 28 2.20 54.75 40.42
CA LEU A 28 1.41 54.65 39.19
C LEU A 28 2.06 55.55 38.13
N ALA A 29 3.14 55.10 37.51
CA ALA A 29 3.78 55.81 36.41
C ALA A 29 3.09 55.48 35.08
N ALA A 30 1.83 55.89 34.94
CA ALA A 30 1.18 55.99 33.64
C ALA A 30 1.06 57.48 33.30
N ASN A 31 1.81 57.92 32.29
CA ASN A 31 1.93 59.31 31.88
C ASN A 31 0.63 59.79 31.20
N ASN A 32 -0.51 59.85 31.88
CA ASN A 32 -1.78 60.32 31.30
C ASN A 32 -2.48 61.42 32.14
N ALA A 33 -3.47 62.06 31.52
CA ALA A 33 -4.21 63.19 32.08
C ALA A 33 -5.09 62.81 33.29
N ASP A 34 -5.62 61.59 33.32
CA ASP A 34 -6.49 61.12 34.39
C ASP A 34 -5.69 60.84 35.66
N ASP A 35 -4.47 60.33 35.54
CA ASP A 35 -3.61 59.99 36.67
C ASP A 35 -3.13 61.24 37.40
N ILE A 36 -2.60 62.24 36.69
CA ILE A 36 -2.17 63.48 37.33
C ILE A 36 -3.33 64.22 38.02
N VAL A 37 -4.55 64.13 37.47
CA VAL A 37 -5.76 64.70 38.09
C VAL A 37 -6.21 63.88 39.30
N SER A 38 -6.15 62.55 39.22
CA SER A 38 -6.50 61.65 40.33
C SER A 38 -5.54 61.80 41.50
N ILE A 39 -4.24 61.91 41.22
CA ILE A 39 -3.21 62.21 42.22
C ILE A 39 -3.43 63.60 42.82
N ALA A 40 -3.71 64.61 41.98
CA ALA A 40 -4.00 65.96 42.46
C ALA A 40 -5.24 66.00 43.36
N ARG A 41 -6.29 65.24 43.03
CA ARG A 41 -7.49 65.05 43.86
C ARG A 41 -7.18 64.35 45.18
N GLY A 42 -6.39 63.27 45.14
CA GLY A 42 -5.99 62.51 46.34
C GLY A 42 -5.12 63.32 47.31
N GLU A 43 -4.41 64.33 46.82
CA GLU A 43 -3.54 65.19 47.62
C GLU A 43 -4.25 66.46 48.15
N LEU A 44 -5.55 66.64 47.87
CA LEU A 44 -6.33 67.74 48.42
C LEU A 44 -6.44 67.65 49.95
N GLY A 45 -6.10 68.74 50.65
CA GLY A 45 -6.06 68.79 52.11
C GLY A 45 -4.84 68.12 52.74
N SER A 46 -3.96 67.52 51.93
CA SER A 46 -2.69 66.93 52.36
C SER A 46 -1.51 67.90 52.16
N THR A 47 -0.34 67.52 52.70
CA THR A 47 0.93 68.25 52.54
C THR A 47 2.10 67.31 52.27
N ASN A 48 1.84 66.14 51.69
CA ASN A 48 2.87 65.14 51.39
C ASN A 48 3.93 65.71 50.45
N TYR A 49 3.55 66.52 49.47
CA TYR A 49 4.49 67.22 48.59
C TYR A 49 5.42 68.18 49.36
N SER A 50 4.95 68.84 50.43
CA SER A 50 5.79 69.76 51.23
C SER A 50 6.89 69.04 52.03
N LYS A 51 6.67 67.77 52.40
CA LYS A 51 7.69 66.91 53.02
C LYS A 51 8.76 66.52 52.00
N TYR A 52 8.33 66.24 50.76
CA TYR A 52 9.21 65.85 49.66
C TYR A 52 10.21 66.95 49.25
N TYR A 53 9.85 68.22 49.43
CA TYR A 53 10.73 69.37 49.15
C TYR A 53 11.40 70.01 50.37
N GLY A 54 11.38 69.34 51.53
CA GLY A 54 12.26 69.68 52.66
C GLY A 54 11.74 70.69 53.69
N GLY A 55 10.43 70.73 53.97
CA GLY A 55 9.84 71.16 55.26
C GLY A 55 10.12 72.58 55.78
N ASN A 56 9.04 73.34 56.06
CA ASN A 56 8.98 74.69 56.68
C ASN A 56 9.06 75.93 55.76
N LYS A 57 8.92 75.78 54.44
CA LYS A 57 8.53 76.90 53.55
C LYS A 57 7.17 76.56 52.97
N GLY A 58 6.22 77.51 53.00
CA GLY A 58 4.79 77.27 52.73
C GLY A 58 4.51 76.48 51.46
N ALA A 59 3.36 75.81 51.41
CA ALA A 59 2.83 75.10 50.25
C ALA A 59 2.79 75.99 48.99
N TRP A 60 3.71 75.80 48.04
CA TRP A 60 3.73 76.57 46.79
C TRP A 60 3.07 75.76 45.67
N CYS A 61 2.22 76.43 44.91
CA CYS A 61 1.42 75.83 43.83
C CYS A 61 2.26 75.09 42.77
N ALA A 62 3.46 75.58 42.45
CA ALA A 62 4.36 74.91 41.51
C ALA A 62 4.97 73.61 42.08
N ASP A 63 5.21 73.53 43.39
CA ASP A 63 5.68 72.29 44.03
C ASP A 63 4.59 71.21 44.05
N PHE A 64 3.33 71.62 44.23
CA PHE A 64 2.16 70.75 44.11
C PHE A 64 2.05 70.15 42.71
N VAL A 65 2.05 70.99 41.66
CA VAL A 65 1.98 70.51 40.27
C VAL A 65 3.19 69.65 39.91
N SER A 66 4.39 70.02 40.35
CA SER A 66 5.62 69.23 40.14
C SER A 66 5.53 67.85 40.80
N TRP A 67 5.00 67.78 42.02
CA TRP A 67 4.86 66.53 42.74
C TRP A 67 3.81 65.63 42.09
N CYS A 68 2.63 66.18 41.76
CA CYS A 68 1.59 65.42 41.06
C CYS A 68 2.10 64.88 39.73
N ALA A 69 2.82 65.70 38.96
CA ALA A 69 3.44 65.28 37.71
C ALA A 69 4.46 64.17 37.91
N GLN A 70 5.31 64.25 38.93
CA GLN A 70 6.29 63.20 39.23
C GLN A 70 5.62 61.90 39.65
N GLN A 71 4.59 61.95 40.49
CA GLN A 71 3.86 60.75 40.90
C GLN A 71 3.09 60.12 39.73
N ALA A 72 2.63 60.94 38.78
CA ALA A 72 1.96 60.51 37.56
C ALA A 72 2.92 60.12 36.41
N GLY A 73 4.24 60.23 36.60
CA GLY A 73 5.22 59.94 35.54
C GLY A 73 5.17 60.91 34.34
N VAL A 74 4.72 62.15 34.53
CA VAL A 74 4.58 63.17 33.48
C VAL A 74 5.87 63.98 33.33
N ASP A 75 6.86 63.43 32.62
CA ASP A 75 8.20 64.01 32.48
C ASP A 75 8.25 65.38 31.76
N SER A 76 7.18 65.71 31.01
CA SER A 76 7.07 67.00 30.33
C SER A 76 6.88 68.19 31.30
N ILE A 77 6.54 67.93 32.56
CA ILE A 77 6.46 68.93 33.64
C ILE A 77 7.67 68.77 34.55
N ALA A 78 8.66 69.64 34.40
CA ALA A 78 9.86 69.61 35.23
C ALA A 78 9.59 70.08 36.67
N LYS A 79 10.29 69.48 37.63
CA LYS A 79 10.35 69.92 39.03
C LYS A 79 10.75 71.39 39.11
N SER A 80 9.84 72.23 39.60
CA SER A 80 10.05 73.67 39.73
C SER A 80 9.25 74.24 40.90
N SER A 81 9.92 75.00 41.75
CA SER A 81 9.29 75.77 42.83
C SER A 81 8.89 77.18 42.39
N SER A 82 8.81 77.45 41.08
CA SER A 82 8.46 78.76 40.50
C SER A 82 7.52 78.60 39.31
N CYS A 83 6.40 79.33 39.32
CA CYS A 83 5.42 79.33 38.23
C CYS A 83 6.05 79.78 36.89
N TYR A 84 6.97 80.75 36.92
CA TYR A 84 7.66 81.22 35.71
C TYR A 84 8.57 80.14 35.13
N ASN A 85 9.43 79.55 35.97
CA ASN A 85 10.39 78.54 35.51
C ASN A 85 9.66 77.27 35.06
N MET A 86 8.54 76.92 35.69
CA MET A 86 7.70 75.80 35.28
C MET A 86 7.06 76.07 33.91
N TYR A 87 6.48 77.24 33.69
CA TYR A 87 5.88 77.60 32.40
C TYR A 87 6.90 77.54 31.25
N ILE A 88 8.09 78.14 31.44
CA ILE A 88 9.17 78.10 30.44
C ILE A 88 9.70 76.67 30.26
N GLY A 89 9.92 75.94 31.35
CA GLY A 89 10.40 74.55 31.30
C GLY A 89 9.44 73.62 30.55
N MET A 90 8.14 73.74 30.80
CA MET A 90 7.13 72.99 30.06
C MET A 90 7.11 73.31 28.57
N LYS A 91 7.23 74.59 28.17
CA LYS A 91 7.33 74.95 26.75
C LYS A 91 8.57 74.36 26.08
N ASN A 92 9.71 74.37 26.77
CA ASN A 92 10.95 73.78 26.26
C ASN A 92 10.89 72.25 26.16
N ASN A 93 10.14 71.59 27.05
CA ASN A 93 9.89 70.14 26.98
C ASN A 93 8.81 69.76 25.93
N GLY A 94 8.30 70.74 25.18
CA GLY A 94 7.36 70.56 24.08
C GLY A 94 5.90 70.42 24.51
N CYS A 95 5.52 70.91 25.70
CA CYS A 95 4.11 71.09 26.06
C CYS A 95 3.45 72.12 25.13
N GLN A 96 2.24 71.84 24.67
CA GLN A 96 1.55 72.70 23.71
C GLN A 96 0.75 73.79 24.43
N GLU A 97 0.88 75.05 24.01
CA GLU A 97 0.01 76.13 24.49
C GLU A 97 -1.37 76.03 23.83
N VAL A 98 -2.43 75.94 24.64
CA VAL A 98 -3.81 75.71 24.17
C VAL A 98 -4.75 76.85 24.59
N SER A 99 -5.73 77.15 23.76
CA SER A 99 -6.75 78.18 24.01
C SER A 99 -8.03 77.62 24.66
N SER A 100 -8.23 76.31 24.57
CA SER A 100 -9.38 75.58 25.10
C SER A 100 -8.86 74.50 26.05
N PRO A 101 -8.86 74.75 27.37
CA PRO A 101 -8.33 73.80 28.34
C PRO A 101 -9.21 72.56 28.43
N GLN A 102 -8.58 71.43 28.75
CA GLN A 102 -9.24 70.17 29.06
C GLN A 102 -8.62 69.57 30.34
N LYS A 103 -9.21 68.46 30.80
CA LYS A 103 -8.67 67.67 31.91
C LYS A 103 -7.18 67.36 31.73
N GLY A 104 -6.39 67.59 32.77
CA GLY A 104 -4.95 67.40 32.79
C GLY A 104 -4.13 68.56 32.18
N ASP A 105 -4.72 69.58 31.57
CA ASP A 105 -3.94 70.76 31.16
C ASP A 105 -3.43 71.51 32.41
N ILE A 106 -2.31 72.20 32.31
CA ILE A 106 -1.79 73.03 33.40
C ILE A 106 -2.17 74.49 33.14
N VAL A 107 -2.94 75.07 34.07
CA VAL A 107 -3.32 76.49 34.02
C VAL A 107 -2.30 77.33 34.76
N PHE A 108 -1.80 78.36 34.11
CA PHE A 108 -0.92 79.37 34.68
C PHE A 108 -1.63 80.72 34.71
N PHE A 109 -1.51 81.41 35.84
CA PHE A 109 -2.11 82.72 36.05
C PHE A 109 -1.00 83.79 36.00
N TYR A 110 -1.11 84.71 35.04
CA TYR A 110 -0.16 85.80 34.80
C TYR A 110 -0.78 87.16 35.11
N CYS A 111 -0.13 87.96 35.96
CA CYS A 111 -0.67 89.24 36.39
C CYS A 111 -0.13 90.41 35.54
N THR A 112 -1.03 91.15 34.89
CA THR A 112 -0.71 92.30 34.02
C THR A 112 -0.86 93.67 34.70
N LYS A 113 -1.55 93.77 35.84
CA LYS A 113 -1.94 95.09 36.41
C LYS A 113 -1.84 95.27 37.94
N CYS A 114 -1.52 94.25 38.76
CA CYS A 114 -1.46 94.42 40.22
C CYS A 114 -0.11 94.97 40.70
N SER A 115 -0.11 95.99 41.55
CA SER A 115 1.09 96.77 41.96
C SER A 115 2.21 95.99 42.65
N SER A 116 1.95 94.81 43.23
CA SER A 116 2.96 93.94 43.87
C SER A 116 3.48 92.79 42.98
N THR A 117 2.77 92.47 41.89
CA THR A 117 3.04 91.28 41.04
C THR A 117 2.89 91.54 39.53
N ALA A 118 2.75 92.80 39.11
CA ALA A 118 2.65 93.16 37.69
C ALA A 118 3.88 92.66 36.93
N GLY A 119 3.63 91.95 35.82
CA GLY A 119 4.69 91.32 35.02
C GLY A 119 5.16 89.96 35.54
N LYS A 120 4.48 89.36 36.55
CA LYS A 120 4.88 88.08 37.16
C LYS A 120 3.81 87.00 37.03
N TRP A 121 4.26 85.75 36.98
CA TRP A 121 3.43 84.54 37.08
C TRP A 121 3.07 84.32 38.55
N CYS A 122 1.78 84.40 38.89
CA CYS A 122 1.31 84.43 40.28
C CYS A 122 0.78 83.09 40.80
N HIS A 123 0.30 82.19 39.93
CA HIS A 123 -0.26 80.91 40.36
C HIS A 123 -0.23 79.84 39.26
N VAL A 124 -0.33 78.56 39.64
CA VAL A 124 -0.44 77.41 38.71
C VAL A 124 -1.34 76.32 39.31
N GLY A 125 -2.11 75.64 38.47
CA GLY A 125 -2.99 74.53 38.88
C GLY A 125 -3.16 73.48 37.78
N ILE A 126 -3.72 72.32 38.13
CA ILE A 126 -4.01 71.22 37.19
C ILE A 126 -5.50 71.28 36.84
N MET A 127 -5.85 71.41 35.56
CA MET A 127 -7.25 71.42 35.12
C MET A 127 -7.90 70.07 35.42
N GLU A 128 -8.97 70.08 36.20
CA GLU A 128 -9.82 68.91 36.43
C GLU A 128 -10.72 68.63 35.23
N ASP A 129 -11.20 69.69 34.59
CA ASP A 129 -11.98 69.66 33.36
C ASP A 129 -11.76 70.99 32.60
N SER A 130 -12.60 71.34 31.64
CA SER A 130 -12.48 72.59 30.88
C SER A 130 -12.82 73.86 31.68
N THR A 131 -13.34 73.71 32.90
CA THR A 131 -13.95 74.76 33.72
C THR A 131 -13.31 74.88 35.11
N TYR A 132 -12.75 73.83 35.68
CA TYR A 132 -12.23 73.80 37.05
C TYR A 132 -10.75 73.39 37.13
N SER A 133 -9.99 73.99 38.05
CA SER A 133 -8.58 73.68 38.33
C SER A 133 -8.38 73.22 39.78
N ILE A 134 -7.53 72.22 39.96
CA ILE A 134 -7.06 71.71 41.25
C ILE A 134 -5.79 72.47 41.64
N GLU A 135 -5.86 73.13 42.80
CA GLU A 135 -4.89 74.11 43.28
C GLU A 135 -4.57 73.76 44.74
N GLY A 136 -3.61 72.86 44.97
CA GLY A 136 -3.34 72.13 46.23
C GLY A 136 -2.99 72.93 47.50
N ASN A 137 -3.65 74.06 47.77
CA ASN A 137 -3.50 74.87 48.97
C ASN A 137 -4.45 74.40 50.10
N ARG A 138 -4.09 74.71 51.35
CA ARG A 138 -4.55 74.02 52.55
C ARG A 138 -6.01 74.23 52.96
N TRP A 139 -6.81 75.09 52.34
CA TRP A 139 -8.19 75.37 52.77
C TRP A 139 -9.16 75.72 51.61
N SER A 140 -10.38 75.17 51.66
CA SER A 140 -11.41 74.96 50.60
C SER A 140 -11.25 73.63 49.84
N ASN A 141 -12.27 73.17 49.09
CA ASN A 141 -12.28 71.91 48.33
C ASN A 141 -11.13 71.77 47.30
N GLY A 142 -10.15 72.67 47.32
CA GLY A 142 -8.91 72.66 46.53
C GLY A 142 -9.13 72.72 45.03
N VAL A 143 -10.37 73.02 44.63
CA VAL A 143 -10.83 73.12 43.26
C VAL A 143 -11.45 74.50 43.07
N SER A 144 -10.91 75.23 42.10
CA SER A 144 -11.28 76.61 41.77
C SER A 144 -11.93 76.64 40.40
N LYS A 145 -13.00 77.43 40.24
CA LYS A 145 -13.62 77.67 38.93
C LYS A 145 -12.74 78.63 38.12
N VAL A 146 -12.38 78.22 36.91
CA VAL A 146 -11.57 78.96 35.94
C VAL A 146 -12.50 79.69 34.95
N GLU A 147 -13.25 80.69 35.42
CA GLU A 147 -14.17 81.45 34.54
C GLU A 147 -13.42 82.40 33.57
N ARG A 148 -13.98 82.62 32.37
CA ARG A 148 -13.63 83.71 31.45
C ARG A 148 -14.09 85.05 32.05
N GLY A 149 -13.30 85.60 32.98
CA GLY A 149 -13.54 86.90 33.61
C GLY A 149 -12.27 87.44 34.29
N ASN A 150 -12.18 88.77 34.40
CA ASN A 150 -10.96 89.51 34.78
C ASN A 150 -10.50 89.35 36.25
N SER A 151 -11.20 88.56 37.06
CA SER A 151 -10.90 88.37 38.48
C SER A 151 -10.55 86.92 38.80
N TYR A 152 -9.56 86.73 39.67
CA TYR A 152 -9.29 85.48 40.39
C TYR A 152 -9.21 85.85 41.87
N SER A 153 -10.09 85.29 42.70
CA SER A 153 -10.10 85.55 44.14
C SER A 153 -9.56 84.36 44.92
N HIS A 154 -8.33 84.48 45.42
CA HIS A 154 -7.78 83.59 46.43
C HIS A 154 -8.29 84.07 47.81
N ASN A 155 -9.17 83.32 48.48
CA ASN A 155 -9.56 83.61 49.87
C ASN A 155 -8.61 82.86 50.81
N GLY A 156 -7.51 83.52 51.20
CA GLY A 156 -6.60 83.03 52.25
C GLY A 156 -5.41 83.98 52.48
N ASP A 157 -5.35 84.55 53.68
CA ASP A 157 -4.29 85.22 54.48
C ASP A 157 -3.03 85.90 53.87
N LEU A 158 -2.87 85.99 52.55
CA LEU A 158 -1.84 86.84 51.91
C LEU A 158 -2.41 88.12 51.27
N GLY A 159 -3.70 88.41 51.44
CA GLY A 159 -4.28 89.73 51.13
C GLY A 159 -4.26 90.18 49.66
N TYR A 160 -3.78 89.36 48.70
CA TYR A 160 -3.73 89.73 47.29
C TYR A 160 -5.05 89.41 46.57
N LYS A 161 -5.96 90.38 46.54
CA LYS A 161 -7.14 90.33 45.66
C LYS A 161 -6.72 90.72 44.24
N HIS A 162 -6.46 89.74 43.37
CA HIS A 162 -6.21 89.99 41.95
C HIS A 162 -7.53 90.23 41.21
N ARG A 163 -8.12 91.43 41.41
CA ARG A 163 -9.43 91.78 40.83
C ARG A 163 -9.37 92.21 39.37
N ASP A 164 -8.21 92.67 38.89
CA ASP A 164 -8.05 93.17 37.53
C ASP A 164 -6.73 92.73 36.89
N GLY A 165 -6.79 92.27 35.63
CA GLY A 165 -5.62 92.04 34.78
C GLY A 165 -4.94 90.67 34.90
N ILE A 166 -5.66 89.59 35.26
CA ILE A 166 -5.11 88.23 35.17
C ILE A 166 -5.33 87.64 33.77
N VAL A 167 -4.24 87.24 33.12
CA VAL A 167 -4.25 86.45 31.88
C VAL A 167 -3.96 85.00 32.24
N ARG A 168 -4.79 84.09 31.73
CA ARG A 168 -4.63 82.65 31.92
C ARG A 168 -3.95 82.06 30.69
N LYS A 169 -2.93 81.22 30.91
CA LYS A 169 -2.24 80.46 29.88
C LYS A 169 -2.34 78.99 30.22
N TYR A 170 -2.72 78.18 29.24
CA TYR A 170 -2.87 76.74 29.42
C TYR A 170 -1.78 76.05 28.63
N LEU A 171 -1.03 75.17 29.30
CA LEU A 171 -0.06 74.28 28.66
C LEU A 171 -0.54 72.84 28.80
N ARG A 172 -0.65 72.14 27.68
CA ARG A 172 -0.97 70.72 27.62
C ARG A 172 0.32 69.90 27.76
N PRO A 173 0.48 69.10 28.82
CA PRO A 173 1.59 68.17 28.96
C PRO A 173 1.60 67.12 27.86
N LYS A 174 2.77 66.54 27.59
CA LYS A 174 2.90 65.35 26.73
C LYS A 174 2.54 64.11 27.53
N TYR A 175 1.26 63.77 27.51
CA TYR A 175 0.77 62.48 27.96
C TYR A 175 1.12 61.38 26.95
N SER A 176 1.47 60.19 27.43
CA SER A 176 1.37 58.97 26.63
C SER A 176 -0.10 58.77 26.28
N SER A 177 -0.41 58.68 24.98
CA SER A 177 -1.71 58.20 24.54
C SER A 177 -1.97 56.82 25.19
N PRO A 178 -3.17 56.55 25.73
CA PRO A 178 -3.52 55.19 26.09
C PRO A 178 -3.35 54.33 24.84
N ASN A 179 -2.60 53.24 24.95
CA ASN A 179 -2.45 52.35 23.81
C ASN A 179 -3.82 51.71 23.52
N PRO A 180 -4.24 51.64 22.23
CA PRO A 180 -5.38 50.81 21.86
C PRO A 180 -5.16 49.38 22.38
N PRO A 181 -6.23 48.66 22.79
CA PRO A 181 -6.08 47.24 23.04
C PRO A 181 -5.62 46.56 21.76
N THR A 182 -4.74 45.57 21.87
CA THR A 182 -4.21 44.83 20.71
C THR A 182 -4.45 43.35 20.87
N TYR A 183 -4.88 42.68 19.80
CA TYR A 183 -4.88 41.21 19.72
C TYR A 183 -3.46 40.69 19.58
N SER A 184 -3.15 39.66 20.35
CA SER A 184 -2.01 38.78 20.08
C SER A 184 -2.47 37.45 19.48
N ASN A 185 -3.67 36.97 19.81
CA ASN A 185 -4.29 35.82 19.16
C ASN A 185 -5.81 35.77 19.45
N PHE A 186 -6.60 35.26 18.52
CA PHE A 186 -8.01 34.92 18.71
C PHE A 186 -8.33 33.67 17.89
N TRP A 187 -8.84 32.63 18.56
CA TRP A 187 -9.16 31.36 17.90
C TRP A 187 -10.42 30.73 18.47
N VAL A 188 -11.00 29.85 17.67
CA VAL A 188 -12.03 28.90 18.06
C VAL A 188 -11.37 27.54 18.18
N ASP A 189 -11.78 26.72 19.16
CA ASP A 189 -11.11 25.46 19.45
C ASP A 189 -11.06 24.52 18.24
N HIS A 190 -12.15 24.44 17.46
CA HIS A 190 -12.29 23.62 16.26
C HIS A 190 -12.82 24.46 15.09
N SER A 191 -12.61 24.00 13.85
CA SER A 191 -13.22 24.64 12.66
C SER A 191 -14.47 23.91 12.16
N LEU A 192 -14.70 22.67 12.60
CA LEU A 192 -15.88 21.85 12.30
C LEU A 192 -16.39 21.18 13.58
N PHE A 193 -17.63 21.48 13.95
CA PHE A 193 -18.29 20.98 15.14
C PHE A 193 -19.50 20.10 14.81
N ASP A 194 -19.73 19.08 15.63
CA ASP A 194 -21.01 18.40 15.71
C ASP A 194 -21.99 19.18 16.60
N THR A 195 -23.30 19.04 16.38
CA THR A 195 -24.33 19.72 17.20
C THR A 195 -24.32 19.30 18.68
N SER A 196 -23.75 18.14 19.02
CA SER A 196 -23.56 17.69 20.40
C SER A 196 -22.36 18.34 21.12
N GLU A 197 -21.49 19.06 20.39
CA GLU A 197 -20.28 19.66 20.94
C GLU A 197 -20.52 21.07 21.49
N ASN A 198 -19.53 21.59 22.23
CA ASN A 198 -19.45 22.99 22.62
C ASN A 198 -18.46 23.73 21.73
N VAL A 199 -18.84 24.92 21.29
CA VAL A 199 -17.97 25.86 20.57
C VAL A 199 -17.33 26.78 21.59
N SER A 200 -16.01 26.70 21.74
CA SER A 200 -15.24 27.53 22.66
C SER A 200 -14.31 28.46 21.88
N PHE A 201 -14.22 29.70 22.35
CA PHE A 201 -13.40 30.76 21.80
C PHE A 201 -12.46 31.27 22.87
N THR A 202 -11.22 31.56 22.48
CA THR A 202 -10.21 32.15 23.37
C THR A 202 -9.53 33.32 22.68
N VAL A 203 -9.35 34.42 23.43
CA VAL A 203 -8.63 35.60 22.98
C VAL A 203 -7.49 35.90 23.94
N VAL A 204 -6.33 36.25 23.38
CA VAL A 204 -5.21 36.83 24.11
C VAL A 204 -5.04 38.26 23.62
N ALA A 205 -5.41 39.23 24.45
CA ALA A 205 -5.31 40.65 24.17
C ALA A 205 -4.52 41.37 25.27
N SER A 206 -3.87 42.48 24.90
CA SER A 206 -3.14 43.35 25.83
C SER A 206 -3.85 44.69 25.92
N GLY A 207 -3.96 45.24 27.14
CA GLY A 207 -4.53 46.56 27.40
C GLY A 207 -6.06 46.65 27.20
N ALA A 208 -6.77 45.52 27.28
CA ALA A 208 -8.22 45.43 27.20
C ALA A 208 -8.85 45.22 28.59
N ASP A 209 -9.93 45.95 28.87
CA ASP A 209 -10.69 45.89 30.13
C ASP A 209 -12.08 45.23 29.93
N ASN A 210 -12.56 45.12 28.69
CA ASN A 210 -13.87 44.55 28.34
C ASN A 210 -13.79 43.67 27.08
N TYR A 211 -14.61 42.62 27.03
CA TYR A 211 -14.69 41.65 25.94
C TYR A 211 -16.15 41.39 25.56
N THR A 212 -16.47 41.45 24.27
CA THR A 212 -17.82 41.14 23.76
C THR A 212 -17.68 40.22 22.56
N ILE A 213 -18.44 39.13 22.55
CA ILE A 213 -18.48 38.20 21.41
C ILE A 213 -19.74 38.43 20.58
N GLY A 214 -19.56 38.50 19.27
CA GLY A 214 -20.63 38.48 18.28
C GLY A 214 -20.51 37.23 17.41
N ILE A 215 -21.57 36.44 17.25
CA ILE A 215 -21.57 35.30 16.32
C ILE A 215 -22.60 35.55 15.24
N ASP A 216 -22.15 35.59 14.00
CA ASP A 216 -23.00 35.72 12.81
C ASP A 216 -23.16 34.36 12.15
N LYS A 217 -24.39 34.02 11.78
CA LYS A 217 -24.69 32.89 10.91
C LYS A 217 -24.69 33.37 9.46
N ILE A 218 -23.88 32.75 8.61
CA ILE A 218 -23.79 33.12 7.18
C ILE A 218 -25.18 33.02 6.54
N GLY A 219 -25.62 34.10 5.91
CA GLY A 219 -26.95 34.23 5.31
C GLY A 219 -28.09 34.63 6.25
N ALA A 220 -27.89 34.63 7.56
CA ALA A 220 -28.90 35.05 8.56
C ALA A 220 -28.46 36.22 9.45
N GLY A 221 -27.17 36.58 9.44
CA GLY A 221 -26.62 37.70 10.22
C GLY A 221 -26.38 37.34 11.69
N ARG A 222 -26.33 38.34 12.56
CA ARG A 222 -25.99 38.22 13.99
C ARG A 222 -27.01 37.36 14.74
N VAL A 223 -26.53 36.28 15.36
CA VAL A 223 -27.35 35.34 16.17
C VAL A 223 -27.00 35.35 17.66
N VAL A 224 -25.79 35.76 18.03
CA VAL A 224 -25.36 35.90 19.44
C VAL A 224 -24.61 37.21 19.61
N THR A 225 -24.99 38.01 20.61
CA THR A 225 -24.17 39.14 21.08
C THR A 225 -24.20 39.11 22.60
N GLU A 226 -23.07 38.77 23.22
CA GLU A 226 -22.96 38.60 24.67
C GLU A 226 -21.64 39.19 25.17
N ASP A 227 -21.67 39.84 26.33
CA ASP A 227 -20.46 40.22 27.03
C ASP A 227 -19.79 38.98 27.63
N CYS A 228 -18.47 38.93 27.60
CA CYS A 228 -17.69 37.77 28.00
C CYS A 228 -16.36 38.18 28.66
N GLU A 229 -15.53 37.19 28.97
CA GLU A 229 -14.15 37.40 29.41
C GLU A 229 -13.18 37.04 28.28
N SER A 230 -11.93 36.70 28.59
CA SER A 230 -10.96 36.22 27.60
C SER A 230 -11.32 34.87 26.96
N THR A 231 -12.40 34.22 27.42
CA THR A 231 -12.95 32.98 26.87
C THR A 231 -14.47 33.04 26.80
N TYR A 232 -15.05 32.37 25.81
CA TYR A 232 -16.50 32.20 25.68
C TYR A 232 -16.83 30.80 25.16
N THR A 233 -17.83 30.14 25.74
CA THR A 233 -18.29 28.81 25.31
C THR A 233 -19.80 28.79 25.12
N ILE A 234 -20.25 28.22 23.99
CA ILE A 234 -21.66 28.04 23.66
C ILE A 234 -21.90 26.64 23.11
N ALA A 235 -23.00 26.00 23.51
CA ALA A 235 -23.39 24.71 22.92
C ALA A 235 -23.70 24.87 21.43
N ALA A 236 -23.13 24.01 20.57
CA ALA A 236 -23.34 24.06 19.12
C ALA A 236 -24.83 23.89 18.78
N SER A 237 -25.56 23.07 19.55
CA SER A 237 -27.02 22.92 19.46
C SER A 237 -27.82 24.23 19.62
N ARG A 238 -27.32 25.23 20.37
CA ARG A 238 -27.97 26.56 20.47
C ARG A 238 -27.86 27.36 19.18
N LEU A 239 -26.76 27.17 18.44
CA LEU A 239 -26.51 27.85 17.17
C LEU A 239 -27.19 27.11 16.01
N GLY A 240 -27.32 25.79 16.10
CA GLY A 240 -27.83 24.91 15.05
C GLY A 240 -26.81 24.67 13.94
N THR A 241 -27.17 23.87 12.94
CA THR A 241 -26.31 23.60 11.78
C THR A 241 -26.16 24.84 10.89
N GLY A 242 -24.96 25.05 10.36
CA GLY A 242 -24.66 26.17 9.47
C GLY A 242 -23.19 26.60 9.52
N GLU A 243 -22.91 27.66 8.77
CA GLU A 243 -21.61 28.34 8.80
C GLU A 243 -21.69 29.61 9.63
N TYR A 244 -20.62 29.91 10.35
CA TYR A 244 -20.58 31.02 11.29
C TYR A 244 -19.26 31.78 11.21
N SER A 245 -19.36 33.09 11.43
CA SER A 245 -18.22 33.96 11.73
C SER A 245 -18.40 34.48 13.15
N ALA A 246 -17.47 34.19 14.03
CA ALA A 246 -17.41 34.79 15.36
C ALA A 246 -16.47 35.98 15.34
N TYR A 247 -16.88 37.06 15.99
CA TYR A 247 -16.15 38.31 16.15
C TYR A 247 -15.92 38.51 17.64
N MET A 248 -14.66 38.46 18.07
CA MET A 248 -14.31 38.97 19.38
C MET A 248 -14.06 40.46 19.26
N THR A 249 -14.60 41.23 20.19
CA THR A 249 -14.36 42.66 20.31
C THR A 249 -13.73 42.92 21.67
N VAL A 250 -12.55 43.53 21.68
CA VAL A 250 -11.84 43.94 22.90
C VAL A 250 -11.84 45.45 23.00
N ALA A 251 -12.12 45.96 24.19
CA ALA A 251 -12.19 47.39 24.44
C ALA A 251 -11.48 47.76 25.75
N ASN A 252 -11.07 49.01 25.88
CA ASN A 252 -10.47 49.53 27.10
C ASN A 252 -11.21 50.76 27.65
N SER A 253 -10.92 51.10 28.90
CA SER A 253 -11.50 52.24 29.62
C SER A 253 -11.26 53.60 28.95
N ALA A 254 -10.28 53.70 28.05
CA ALA A 254 -10.01 54.89 27.23
C ALA A 254 -10.89 55.00 25.97
N GLY A 255 -11.78 54.03 25.72
CA GLY A 255 -12.74 54.04 24.62
C GLY A 255 -12.21 53.50 23.29
N TYR A 256 -11.01 52.91 23.27
CA TYR A 256 -10.49 52.21 22.10
C TYR A 256 -11.10 50.82 21.98
N VAL A 257 -11.36 50.40 20.75
CA VAL A 257 -11.98 49.11 20.40
C VAL A 257 -11.20 48.47 19.26
N ASP A 258 -10.98 47.16 19.34
CA ASP A 258 -10.42 46.35 18.26
C ASP A 258 -11.26 45.08 18.10
N THR A 259 -11.49 44.60 16.88
CA THR A 259 -12.35 43.45 16.57
C THR A 259 -11.65 42.49 15.62
N TYR A 260 -11.59 41.21 15.99
CA TYR A 260 -11.01 40.14 15.15
C TYR A 260 -12.03 39.03 14.94
N SER A 261 -11.99 38.37 13.78
CA SER A 261 -12.93 37.31 13.43
C SER A 261 -12.28 35.95 13.16
N VAL A 262 -13.05 34.90 13.42
CA VAL A 262 -12.73 33.50 13.09
C VAL A 262 -13.96 32.83 12.51
N GLU A 263 -13.75 31.86 11.62
CA GLU A 263 -14.83 31.10 10.99
C GLU A 263 -14.89 29.66 11.52
N PHE A 264 -16.10 29.11 11.60
CA PHE A 264 -16.34 27.73 11.95
C PHE A 264 -17.64 27.20 11.34
N VAL A 265 -17.78 25.89 11.30
CA VAL A 265 -18.95 25.19 10.76
C VAL A 265 -19.55 24.30 11.83
N ILE A 266 -20.87 24.27 11.94
CA ILE A 266 -21.62 23.29 12.73
C ILE A 266 -22.38 22.39 11.76
N ALA A 267 -22.18 21.09 11.90
CA ALA A 267 -22.82 20.05 11.10
C ALA A 267 -23.40 18.98 12.02
N GLU A 268 -24.35 18.18 11.52
CA GLU A 268 -24.75 16.95 12.21
C GLU A 268 -23.98 15.78 11.61
N LYS A 269 -23.56 14.83 12.46
CA LYS A 269 -23.04 13.53 11.98
C LYS A 269 -24.04 12.91 11.02
N TYR A 270 -23.57 12.60 9.82
CA TYR A 270 -24.38 12.00 8.77
C TYR A 270 -24.51 10.49 9.02
N ASN A 271 -25.75 9.98 8.98
CA ASN A 271 -26.04 8.57 9.15
C ASN A 271 -26.10 7.87 7.78
N LEU A 272 -25.11 7.03 7.49
CA LEU A 272 -25.03 6.21 6.28
C LEU A 272 -25.66 4.80 6.47
N GLY A 273 -26.29 4.55 7.62
CA GLY A 273 -26.76 3.23 8.05
C GLY A 273 -25.87 2.65 9.16
N ASP A 274 -26.35 1.56 9.77
CA ASP A 274 -25.64 0.93 10.90
C ASP A 274 -24.44 0.10 10.43
N LYS A 275 -24.57 -0.60 9.30
CA LYS A 275 -23.50 -1.41 8.71
C LYS A 275 -23.59 -1.36 7.20
N PHE A 276 -22.46 -1.10 6.55
CA PHE A 276 -22.38 -1.08 5.09
C PHE A 276 -20.93 -1.24 4.63
N SER A 277 -20.75 -1.57 3.35
CA SER A 277 -19.44 -1.53 2.71
C SER A 277 -19.43 -0.50 1.60
N ALA A 278 -18.37 0.28 1.52
CA ALA A 278 -18.19 1.29 0.49
C ALA A 278 -16.73 1.41 0.08
N ARG A 279 -16.51 1.91 -1.14
CA ARG A 279 -15.24 2.54 -1.50
C ARG A 279 -15.29 4.01 -1.15
N ILE A 280 -14.16 4.57 -0.75
CA ILE A 280 -14.04 5.98 -0.36
C ILE A 280 -13.27 6.70 -1.48
N GLN A 281 -13.98 7.42 -2.33
CA GLN A 281 -13.38 8.19 -3.42
C GLN A 281 -13.11 9.61 -2.97
N ASN A 282 -11.93 10.14 -3.24
CA ASN A 282 -11.61 11.54 -3.07
C ASN A 282 -12.14 12.36 -4.26
N VAL A 283 -12.85 13.45 -3.99
CA VAL A 283 -13.45 14.32 -5.01
C VAL A 283 -12.40 15.18 -5.70
N GLY A 284 -11.32 15.55 -5.00
CA GLY A 284 -10.25 16.37 -5.55
C GLY A 284 -9.34 15.61 -6.50
N THR A 285 -8.87 14.43 -6.10
CA THR A 285 -7.91 13.62 -6.86
C THR A 285 -8.56 12.57 -7.76
N GLY A 286 -9.81 12.17 -7.48
CA GLY A 286 -10.48 11.03 -8.13
C GLY A 286 -10.00 9.66 -7.66
N GLY A 287 -8.93 9.61 -6.86
CA GLY A 287 -8.39 8.38 -6.28
C GLY A 287 -9.22 7.83 -5.13
N TYR A 288 -8.98 6.58 -4.78
CA TYR A 288 -9.65 5.84 -3.73
C TYR A 288 -8.73 5.58 -2.55
N VAL A 289 -9.28 5.64 -1.34
CA VAL A 289 -8.59 5.19 -0.12
C VAL A 289 -8.31 3.69 -0.24
N THR A 290 -7.04 3.32 -0.31
CA THR A 290 -6.57 1.98 -0.68
C THR A 290 -5.60 1.43 0.36
N ASN A 291 -5.81 0.20 0.83
CA ASN A 291 -4.90 -0.52 1.71
C ASN A 291 -3.85 -1.30 0.90
N LYS A 292 -2.61 -0.82 0.84
CA LYS A 292 -1.46 -1.51 0.24
C LYS A 292 -0.59 -2.14 1.32
N ASN A 293 -0.93 -3.37 1.72
CA ASN A 293 -0.16 -4.14 2.72
C ASN A 293 0.09 -3.36 4.02
N ASN A 294 -0.99 -2.87 4.64
CA ASN A 294 -1.03 -2.11 5.90
C ASN A 294 -0.77 -0.60 5.77
N SER A 295 -0.30 -0.13 4.62
CA SER A 295 -0.23 1.31 4.30
C SER A 295 -1.53 1.77 3.66
N ILE A 296 -2.17 2.83 4.17
CA ILE A 296 -3.35 3.42 3.53
C ILE A 296 -2.92 4.59 2.64
N VAL A 297 -3.22 4.50 1.36
CA VAL A 297 -2.78 5.43 0.31
C VAL A 297 -3.94 5.85 -0.58
N GLY A 298 -3.79 6.98 -1.28
CA GLY A 298 -4.66 7.34 -2.39
C GLY A 298 -4.19 6.62 -3.66
N ALA A 299 -5.05 5.84 -4.32
CA ALA A 299 -4.68 5.16 -5.56
C ALA A 299 -5.84 5.14 -6.58
N ALA A 300 -5.53 4.88 -7.85
CA ALA A 300 -6.56 4.68 -8.89
C ALA A 300 -7.48 3.49 -8.56
N GLU A 301 -8.69 3.48 -9.10
CA GLU A 301 -9.64 2.37 -8.89
C GLU A 301 -9.03 1.03 -9.31
N SER A 302 -9.15 0.03 -8.44
CA SER A 302 -8.64 -1.33 -8.62
C SER A 302 -9.75 -2.39 -8.58
N GLY A 303 -10.91 -2.05 -8.01
CA GLY A 303 -12.05 -2.95 -7.91
C GLY A 303 -11.88 -4.11 -6.92
N ASN A 304 -10.73 -4.17 -6.24
CA ASN A 304 -10.37 -5.27 -5.36
C ASN A 304 -10.65 -4.93 -3.88
N ASN A 305 -10.46 -5.92 -3.02
CA ASN A 305 -10.71 -5.80 -1.58
C ASN A 305 -9.79 -4.80 -0.86
N ASP A 306 -8.70 -4.34 -1.50
CA ASP A 306 -7.83 -3.28 -1.00
C ASP A 306 -8.52 -1.90 -0.96
N GLN A 307 -9.61 -1.70 -1.69
CA GLN A 307 -10.37 -0.43 -1.71
C GLN A 307 -11.76 -0.54 -1.08
N ILE A 308 -12.15 -1.73 -0.63
CA ILE A 308 -13.46 -1.95 0.00
C ILE A 308 -13.29 -1.85 1.51
N TRP A 309 -14.06 -0.95 2.11
CA TRP A 309 -14.06 -0.68 3.54
C TRP A 309 -15.43 -1.00 4.13
N TYR A 310 -15.43 -1.78 5.21
CA TYR A 310 -16.62 -2.11 5.98
C TYR A 310 -16.78 -1.11 7.13
N PHE A 311 -17.90 -0.40 7.12
CA PHE A 311 -18.28 0.59 8.10
C PHE A 311 -19.24 -0.03 9.09
N ASN A 312 -18.93 0.09 10.37
CA ASN A 312 -19.79 -0.35 11.46
C ASN A 312 -20.03 0.81 12.42
N ARG A 313 -21.29 1.24 12.52
CA ARG A 313 -21.72 2.37 13.32
C ARG A 313 -21.70 2.03 14.80
N GLN A 314 -21.12 2.92 15.58
CA GLN A 314 -20.99 2.83 17.03
C GLN A 314 -22.17 3.53 17.71
N SER A 315 -22.34 3.28 19.02
CA SER A 315 -23.43 3.87 19.82
C SER A 315 -23.34 5.40 19.94
N ASP A 316 -22.15 5.98 19.79
CA ASP A 316 -21.89 7.43 19.76
C ASP A 316 -22.07 8.06 18.36
N GLY A 317 -22.53 7.27 17.39
CA GLY A 317 -22.76 7.67 16.00
C GLY A 317 -21.53 7.70 15.10
N SER A 318 -20.33 7.42 15.63
CA SER A 318 -19.10 7.26 14.83
C SER A 318 -19.08 5.93 14.08
N TYR A 319 -18.10 5.75 13.18
CA TYR A 319 -17.89 4.51 12.44
C TYR A 319 -16.49 3.94 12.70
N THR A 320 -16.40 2.64 12.95
CA THR A 320 -15.15 1.90 12.74
C THR A 320 -15.08 1.47 11.29
N VAL A 321 -13.91 1.57 10.66
CA VAL A 321 -13.72 1.36 9.22
C VAL A 321 -12.70 0.26 8.98
N MET A 322 -13.14 -0.93 8.58
CA MET A 322 -12.31 -2.13 8.45
C MET A 322 -12.01 -2.45 6.97
N SER A 323 -10.74 -2.66 6.63
CA SER A 323 -10.30 -3.07 5.31
C SER A 323 -10.70 -4.51 5.02
N GLN A 324 -11.30 -4.75 3.85
CA GLN A 324 -11.64 -6.10 3.41
C GLN A 324 -10.45 -6.92 2.90
N LEU A 325 -9.30 -6.29 2.63
CA LEU A 325 -8.11 -7.00 2.18
C LEU A 325 -7.56 -7.95 3.25
N ASN A 326 -7.54 -7.50 4.51
CA ASN A 326 -6.85 -8.18 5.60
C ASN A 326 -7.54 -8.09 6.97
N GLY A 327 -8.72 -7.45 7.06
CA GLY A 327 -9.47 -7.31 8.32
C GLY A 327 -8.90 -6.28 9.28
N LEU A 328 -7.91 -5.48 8.87
CA LEU A 328 -7.34 -4.40 9.70
C LEU A 328 -8.20 -3.13 9.60
N TYR A 329 -8.15 -2.29 10.63
CA TYR A 329 -8.96 -1.09 10.78
C TYR A 329 -8.16 0.14 10.38
N MET A 330 -8.85 1.10 9.76
CA MET A 330 -8.33 2.44 9.56
C MET A 330 -7.98 3.05 10.92
N ASP A 331 -6.72 3.44 11.09
CA ASP A 331 -6.13 3.87 12.34
C ASP A 331 -5.29 5.12 12.12
N VAL A 332 -5.57 6.17 12.88
CA VAL A 332 -4.72 7.35 12.95
C VAL A 332 -3.55 7.05 13.89
N SER A 333 -2.32 7.17 13.40
CA SER A 333 -1.05 6.82 14.06
C SER A 333 -0.77 7.44 15.44
N TYR A 334 -1.64 8.34 15.94
CA TYR A 334 -1.49 9.02 17.22
C TYR A 334 -2.72 8.79 18.11
N VAL A 335 -2.47 8.55 19.41
CA VAL A 335 -3.48 8.14 20.38
C VAL A 335 -4.09 9.26 21.23
N ASP A 336 -3.65 10.52 21.13
CA ASP A 336 -4.26 11.64 21.87
C ASP A 336 -4.59 12.86 21.01
N ASN A 337 -3.59 13.53 20.43
CA ASN A 337 -3.77 14.76 19.65
C ASN A 337 -2.88 14.73 18.38
N PRO A 338 -3.40 14.24 17.25
CA PRO A 338 -2.60 14.09 16.04
C PRO A 338 -2.18 15.45 15.49
N PRO A 339 -0.89 15.65 15.18
CA PRO A 339 -0.44 16.83 14.45
C PRO A 339 -0.96 16.82 13.01
N ALA A 340 -0.89 17.97 12.33
CA ALA A 340 -1.17 18.01 10.89
C ALA A 340 -0.18 17.11 10.15
N GLY A 341 -0.68 16.26 9.26
CA GLY A 341 0.10 15.22 8.58
C GLY A 341 0.18 13.89 9.34
N ALA A 342 -0.56 13.70 10.43
CA ALA A 342 -0.66 12.40 11.10
C ALA A 342 -1.17 11.33 10.13
N GLU A 343 -0.39 10.27 9.93
CA GLU A 343 -0.69 9.24 8.94
C GLU A 343 -1.87 8.38 9.37
N VAL A 344 -2.69 8.02 8.39
CA VAL A 344 -3.73 7.01 8.52
C VAL A 344 -3.19 5.71 7.93
N HIS A 345 -3.27 4.62 8.68
CA HIS A 345 -2.76 3.30 8.27
C HIS A 345 -3.73 2.20 8.68
N ALA A 346 -3.48 0.96 8.28
CA ALA A 346 -4.32 -0.17 8.67
C ALA A 346 -3.69 -0.91 9.85
N TRP A 347 -4.43 -1.06 10.96
CA TRP A 347 -3.95 -1.66 12.19
C TRP A 347 -4.95 -2.62 12.83
N GLU A 348 -4.50 -3.43 13.79
CA GLU A 348 -5.37 -4.32 14.57
C GLU A 348 -6.44 -3.53 15.36
N PHE A 349 -7.61 -4.12 15.56
CA PHE A 349 -8.71 -3.49 16.28
C PHE A 349 -8.34 -3.20 17.74
N THR A 350 -8.50 -1.95 18.17
CA THR A 350 -8.23 -1.51 19.55
C THR A 350 -9.43 -0.89 20.25
N ASP A 351 -10.53 -0.65 19.54
CA ASP A 351 -11.73 0.08 20.00
C ASP A 351 -11.45 1.49 20.55
N LYS A 352 -10.27 2.05 20.23
CA LYS A 352 -9.88 3.40 20.64
C LYS A 352 -10.46 4.44 19.70
N TRP A 353 -10.47 5.69 20.16
CA TRP A 353 -11.02 6.80 19.39
C TRP A 353 -10.29 7.02 18.06
N ASN A 354 -9.00 6.68 17.95
CA ASN A 354 -8.19 6.86 16.74
C ASN A 354 -8.55 5.86 15.62
N GLN A 355 -9.51 4.95 15.88
CA GLN A 355 -10.14 4.05 14.91
C GLN A 355 -11.64 4.33 14.71
N LYS A 356 -12.15 5.42 15.29
CA LYS A 356 -13.55 5.85 15.20
C LYS A 356 -13.61 7.15 14.40
N PHE A 357 -14.51 7.20 13.42
CA PHE A 357 -14.61 8.31 12.48
C PHE A 357 -16.04 8.83 12.41
N ASP A 358 -16.21 10.13 12.68
CA ASP A 358 -17.41 10.89 12.41
C ASP A 358 -17.46 11.27 10.93
N ILE A 359 -18.63 11.12 10.30
CA ILE A 359 -18.84 11.47 8.90
C ILE A 359 -19.79 12.65 8.84
N PHE A 360 -19.45 13.67 8.06
CA PHE A 360 -20.29 14.87 7.85
C PHE A 360 -20.58 15.04 6.36
N TYR A 361 -21.77 15.56 6.02
CA TYR A 361 -22.11 15.92 4.64
C TYR A 361 -22.21 17.44 4.51
N LEU A 362 -21.25 18.03 3.81
CA LEU A 362 -21.08 19.48 3.66
C LEU A 362 -20.60 19.79 2.24
N TYR A 363 -20.96 20.94 1.68
CA TYR A 363 -20.43 21.38 0.36
C TYR A 363 -20.57 20.34 -0.77
N ASN A 364 -21.70 19.59 -0.77
CA ASN A 364 -21.99 18.49 -1.68
C ASN A 364 -20.93 17.37 -1.68
N ALA A 365 -20.29 17.11 -0.54
CA ALA A 365 -19.35 16.01 -0.34
C ALA A 365 -19.34 15.53 1.11
N PHE A 366 -18.74 14.36 1.33
CA PHE A 366 -18.51 13.84 2.67
C PHE A 366 -17.15 14.28 3.20
N TYR A 367 -17.08 14.52 4.50
CA TYR A 367 -15.84 14.78 5.26
C TYR A 367 -15.74 13.74 6.37
N ILE A 368 -14.53 13.19 6.57
CA ILE A 368 -14.26 12.13 7.54
C ILE A 368 -13.37 12.72 8.64
N ARG A 369 -13.86 12.73 9.88
CA ARG A 369 -13.17 13.30 11.05
C ARG A 369 -12.94 12.20 12.09
N PRO A 370 -11.72 11.88 12.51
CA PRO A 370 -11.53 10.97 13.63
C PRO A 370 -12.22 11.51 14.90
N SER A 371 -12.97 10.68 15.63
CA SER A 371 -14.03 11.12 16.56
C SER A 371 -13.58 11.93 17.78
N ASN A 372 -12.28 11.95 18.09
CA ASN A 372 -11.73 12.76 19.18
C ASN A 372 -10.69 13.79 18.70
N THR A 373 -10.52 13.95 17.39
CA THR A 373 -9.64 15.00 16.87
C THR A 373 -10.38 16.31 16.79
N LYS A 374 -9.85 17.28 17.52
CA LYS A 374 -10.40 18.62 17.65
C LYS A 374 -10.25 19.47 16.40
N VAL A 375 -9.24 19.20 15.59
CA VAL A 375 -8.84 20.10 14.49
C VAL A 375 -8.71 19.43 13.13
N MET A 376 -8.60 18.09 13.08
CA MET A 376 -8.19 17.39 11.86
C MET A 376 -9.33 16.62 11.19
N VAL A 377 -9.29 16.57 9.86
CA VAL A 377 -10.08 15.68 9.00
C VAL A 377 -9.13 14.86 8.12
N VAL A 378 -9.60 13.73 7.62
CA VAL A 378 -8.85 12.90 6.66
C VAL A 378 -8.70 13.66 5.34
N ASP A 379 -7.51 13.58 4.76
CA ASP A 379 -7.09 14.27 3.53
C ASP A 379 -6.25 13.30 2.68
N ILE A 380 -6.40 13.37 1.35
CA ILE A 380 -5.52 12.66 0.40
C ILE A 380 -4.62 13.66 -0.33
N GLY A 381 -3.43 13.90 0.22
CA GLY A 381 -2.40 14.76 -0.36
C GLY A 381 -1.43 13.98 -1.25
N GLY A 382 -1.79 13.77 -2.52
CA GLY A 382 -1.03 12.91 -3.43
C GLY A 382 -1.31 11.42 -3.17
N ASP A 383 -0.28 10.61 -2.95
CA ASP A 383 -0.43 9.18 -2.64
C ASP A 383 -0.66 8.91 -1.15
N ASN A 384 -0.46 9.89 -0.25
CA ASN A 384 -0.58 9.68 1.20
C ASN A 384 -1.99 10.02 1.73
N VAL A 385 -2.51 9.21 2.66
CA VAL A 385 -3.73 9.49 3.41
C VAL A 385 -3.37 9.88 4.84
N ALA A 386 -3.66 11.12 5.20
CA ALA A 386 -3.26 11.70 6.49
C ALA A 386 -4.31 12.68 7.01
N CYS A 387 -4.19 13.06 8.28
CA CYS A 387 -5.09 14.00 8.93
C CYS A 387 -4.54 15.43 8.87
N TYR A 388 -5.34 16.38 8.37
CA TYR A 388 -5.00 17.80 8.27
C TYR A 388 -6.13 18.70 8.77
N ALA A 389 -5.81 19.96 9.08
CA ALA A 389 -6.80 20.91 9.56
C ALA A 389 -7.93 21.06 8.54
N PHE A 390 -9.17 21.09 9.03
CA PHE A 390 -10.34 21.29 8.18
C PHE A 390 -10.21 22.59 7.37
N ALA A 391 -10.25 22.46 6.05
CA ALA A 391 -10.20 23.55 5.11
C ALA A 391 -11.49 23.60 4.29
N LYS A 392 -12.16 24.76 4.32
CA LYS A 392 -13.44 24.97 3.64
C LYS A 392 -13.32 24.67 2.15
N ASN A 393 -14.18 23.76 1.66
CA ASN A 393 -14.29 23.40 0.25
C ASN A 393 -12.95 22.97 -0.40
N TRP A 394 -12.08 22.32 0.38
CA TRP A 394 -10.80 21.83 -0.11
C TRP A 394 -10.93 20.43 -0.72
N GLY A 395 -10.61 20.28 -2.02
CA GLY A 395 -10.82 19.05 -2.79
C GLY A 395 -10.25 17.77 -2.13
N PRO A 396 -9.00 17.77 -1.66
CA PRO A 396 -8.38 16.64 -0.96
C PRO A 396 -9.08 16.16 0.32
N GLN A 397 -9.97 16.95 0.93
CA GLN A 397 -10.73 16.58 2.13
C GLN A 397 -12.18 16.18 1.82
N LYS A 398 -12.57 16.22 0.53
CA LYS A 398 -13.92 15.92 0.06
C LYS A 398 -13.98 14.50 -0.44
N PHE A 399 -14.95 13.74 0.03
CA PHE A 399 -15.13 12.33 -0.31
C PHE A 399 -16.52 12.02 -0.88
N LYS A 400 -16.59 10.91 -1.62
CA LYS A 400 -17.80 10.21 -2.02
C LYS A 400 -17.73 8.77 -1.53
N PHE A 401 -18.86 8.21 -1.14
CA PHE A 401 -18.97 6.80 -0.79
C PHE A 401 -19.65 6.04 -1.94
N ASP A 402 -18.89 5.17 -2.59
CA ASP A 402 -19.44 4.25 -3.58
C ASP A 402 -19.90 3.00 -2.85
N MET A 403 -21.20 2.92 -2.57
CA MET A 403 -21.80 1.82 -1.81
C MET A 403 -21.67 0.51 -2.61
N VAL A 404 -20.92 -0.45 -2.06
CA VAL A 404 -20.68 -1.77 -2.66
C VAL A 404 -21.30 -2.92 -1.88
N GLY A 405 -21.73 -2.71 -0.63
CA GLY A 405 -22.39 -3.75 0.18
C GLY A 405 -23.85 -3.99 -0.21
N LEU A 406 -24.37 -5.17 0.14
CA LEU A 406 -25.80 -5.50 0.20
C LEU A 406 -26.12 -5.87 1.66
N GLY A 407 -26.39 -4.86 2.48
CA GLY A 407 -26.43 -5.01 3.95
C GLY A 407 -25.04 -5.33 4.52
N ASP A 408 -24.94 -6.37 5.33
CA ASP A 408 -23.68 -6.86 5.92
C ASP A 408 -22.80 -7.63 4.91
N TYR A 409 -23.33 -7.93 3.72
CA TYR A 409 -22.66 -8.76 2.72
C TYR A 409 -21.89 -7.93 1.70
N ILE A 410 -20.73 -8.44 1.28
CA ILE A 410 -19.84 -7.81 0.30
C ILE A 410 -19.83 -8.56 -1.03
N PRO A 411 -19.41 -7.90 -2.12
CA PRO A 411 -19.22 -8.57 -3.41
C PRO A 411 -18.25 -9.75 -3.28
N TYR A 412 -18.67 -10.90 -3.78
CA TYR A 412 -17.91 -12.13 -3.88
C TYR A 412 -17.12 -12.16 -5.18
N ASP A 413 -15.83 -12.48 -5.10
CA ASP A 413 -14.97 -12.61 -6.27
C ASP A 413 -15.12 -14.00 -6.89
N LEU A 414 -15.71 -14.04 -8.08
CA LEU A 414 -15.91 -15.27 -8.85
C LEU A 414 -14.69 -15.59 -9.76
N GLY A 415 -13.66 -14.75 -9.81
CA GLY A 415 -12.52 -14.80 -10.74
C GLY A 415 -12.61 -13.76 -11.87
N ASP A 416 -11.54 -13.59 -12.64
CA ASP A 416 -11.43 -12.48 -13.60
C ASP A 416 -12.21 -12.70 -14.91
N GLU A 417 -12.06 -13.87 -15.55
CA GLU A 417 -12.79 -14.24 -16.75
C GLU A 417 -13.11 -15.73 -16.71
N PHE A 418 -14.40 -16.06 -16.81
CA PHE A 418 -14.86 -17.45 -16.82
C PHE A 418 -16.25 -17.54 -17.46
N TYR A 419 -16.74 -18.76 -17.60
CA TYR A 419 -18.07 -19.02 -18.13
C TYR A 419 -18.89 -19.78 -17.12
N ALA A 420 -20.17 -19.49 -17.05
CA ALA A 420 -21.05 -20.15 -16.11
C ALA A 420 -22.49 -20.17 -16.60
N GLN A 421 -23.23 -21.16 -16.12
CA GLN A 421 -24.68 -21.14 -16.09
C GLN A 421 -25.13 -20.50 -14.78
N ILE A 422 -26.24 -19.76 -14.81
CA ILE A 422 -26.86 -19.21 -13.61
C ILE A 422 -28.19 -19.94 -13.39
N ARG A 423 -28.31 -20.68 -12.27
CA ARG A 423 -29.51 -21.45 -11.94
C ARG A 423 -30.22 -20.84 -10.75
N CYS A 424 -31.51 -20.51 -10.89
CA CYS A 424 -32.33 -20.10 -9.76
C CYS A 424 -32.69 -21.32 -8.90
N GLN A 425 -32.37 -21.28 -7.61
CA GLN A 425 -32.65 -22.37 -6.67
C GLN A 425 -34.15 -22.53 -6.41
N GLY A 426 -34.92 -21.43 -6.39
CA GLY A 426 -36.36 -21.46 -6.10
C GLY A 426 -37.21 -22.07 -7.20
N THR A 427 -36.86 -21.83 -8.47
CA THR A 427 -37.58 -22.37 -9.64
C THR A 427 -36.90 -23.59 -10.26
N ASN A 428 -35.63 -23.82 -9.93
CA ASN A 428 -34.74 -24.79 -10.58
C ASN A 428 -34.59 -24.58 -12.10
N LEU A 429 -34.77 -23.33 -12.54
CA LEU A 429 -34.61 -22.90 -13.94
C LEU A 429 -33.32 -22.12 -14.12
N TYR A 430 -32.81 -22.11 -15.35
CA TYR A 430 -31.61 -21.40 -15.73
C TYR A 430 -31.95 -20.02 -16.33
N VAL A 431 -31.16 -19.02 -15.97
CA VAL A 431 -31.19 -17.70 -16.60
C VAL A 431 -30.80 -17.88 -18.07
N THR A 432 -31.75 -17.60 -18.96
CA THR A 432 -31.69 -17.93 -20.39
C THR A 432 -31.90 -16.68 -21.23
N ASN A 433 -31.06 -16.46 -22.24
CA ASN A 433 -31.33 -15.49 -23.29
C ASN A 433 -32.43 -16.02 -24.22
N LYS A 434 -33.59 -15.36 -24.22
CA LYS A 434 -34.73 -15.66 -25.08
C LYS A 434 -34.98 -14.53 -26.07
N CYS A 435 -34.08 -14.40 -27.05
CA CYS A 435 -34.22 -13.47 -28.17
C CYS A 435 -34.45 -12.01 -27.72
N GLY A 436 -33.54 -11.47 -26.92
CA GLY A 436 -33.60 -10.08 -26.44
C GLY A 436 -34.21 -9.91 -25.05
N ASN A 437 -34.82 -10.95 -24.47
CA ASN A 437 -35.26 -10.98 -23.08
C ASN A 437 -34.39 -11.94 -22.24
N VAL A 438 -34.27 -11.70 -20.94
CA VAL A 438 -33.68 -12.65 -19.99
C VAL A 438 -34.79 -13.28 -19.14
N ALA A 439 -34.94 -14.60 -19.23
CA ALA A 439 -35.99 -15.32 -18.52
C ALA A 439 -35.52 -16.72 -18.07
N GLY A 440 -36.23 -17.32 -17.13
CA GLY A 440 -36.04 -18.71 -16.72
C GLY A 440 -36.44 -19.70 -17.81
N SER A 441 -35.63 -20.75 -17.98
CA SER A 441 -35.96 -21.91 -18.80
C SER A 441 -35.36 -23.19 -18.22
N THR A 442 -35.92 -24.34 -18.59
CA THR A 442 -35.30 -25.65 -18.30
C THR A 442 -33.96 -25.75 -19.03
N ALA A 443 -33.07 -26.62 -18.56
CA ALA A 443 -31.75 -26.82 -19.17
C ALA A 443 -31.84 -27.03 -20.71
N THR A 444 -31.06 -26.28 -21.46
CA THR A 444 -30.91 -26.41 -22.92
C THR A 444 -29.50 -26.91 -23.26
N ALA A 445 -29.34 -27.48 -24.47
CA ALA A 445 -28.05 -27.94 -24.98
C ALA A 445 -27.31 -26.87 -25.81
N ASP A 446 -27.79 -25.63 -25.81
CA ASP A 446 -27.28 -24.52 -26.65
C ASP A 446 -26.61 -23.41 -25.82
N GLY A 447 -26.04 -22.42 -26.50
CA GLY A 447 -25.35 -21.29 -25.88
C GLY A 447 -26.26 -20.30 -25.14
N SER A 448 -27.58 -20.47 -25.16
CA SER A 448 -28.55 -19.50 -24.60
C SER A 448 -28.50 -19.40 -23.07
N GLN A 449 -27.91 -20.40 -22.40
CA GLN A 449 -27.79 -20.47 -20.94
C GLN A 449 -26.35 -20.36 -20.44
N ILE A 450 -25.39 -20.26 -21.36
CA ILE A 450 -23.97 -20.12 -21.03
C ILE A 450 -23.62 -18.65 -21.16
N TRP A 451 -23.11 -18.09 -20.07
CA TRP A 451 -22.75 -16.68 -19.97
C TRP A 451 -21.25 -16.54 -19.73
N LYS A 452 -20.61 -15.64 -20.47
CA LYS A 452 -19.23 -15.18 -20.21
C LYS A 452 -19.28 -14.10 -19.14
N PHE A 453 -18.54 -14.32 -18.07
CA PHE A 453 -18.34 -13.36 -16.98
C PHE A 453 -17.00 -12.67 -17.20
N THR A 454 -17.02 -11.36 -17.32
CA THR A 454 -15.81 -10.54 -17.42
C THR A 454 -15.79 -9.55 -16.26
N ARG A 455 -14.85 -9.74 -15.33
CA ARG A 455 -14.66 -8.88 -14.16
C ARG A 455 -14.13 -7.51 -14.62
N GLN A 456 -14.81 -6.46 -14.21
CA GLN A 456 -14.47 -5.08 -14.51
C GLN A 456 -13.46 -4.53 -13.51
N SER A 457 -12.83 -3.39 -13.84
CA SER A 457 -11.87 -2.71 -12.95
C SER A 457 -12.48 -2.26 -11.63
N ASN A 458 -13.81 -2.24 -11.51
CA ASN A 458 -14.53 -1.93 -10.28
C ASN A 458 -15.00 -3.22 -9.56
N GLY A 459 -14.55 -4.41 -9.95
CA GLY A 459 -14.89 -5.69 -9.33
C GLY A 459 -16.28 -6.24 -9.66
N ALA A 460 -17.11 -5.49 -10.39
CA ALA A 460 -18.39 -5.99 -10.88
C ALA A 460 -18.20 -6.85 -12.13
N TYR A 461 -19.22 -7.61 -12.52
CA TYR A 461 -19.18 -8.46 -13.70
C TYR A 461 -20.04 -7.89 -14.82
N ALA A 462 -19.46 -7.81 -16.02
CA ALA A 462 -20.24 -7.81 -17.26
C ALA A 462 -20.56 -9.27 -17.61
N ILE A 463 -21.83 -9.55 -17.93
CA ILE A 463 -22.33 -10.91 -18.17
C ILE A 463 -22.84 -10.98 -19.60
N GLN A 464 -22.10 -11.68 -20.47
CA GLN A 464 -22.35 -11.75 -21.91
C GLN A 464 -22.92 -13.11 -22.31
N SER A 465 -24.03 -13.11 -23.03
CA SER A 465 -24.63 -14.26 -23.69
C SER A 465 -23.68 -14.81 -24.72
N THR A 466 -23.51 -16.13 -24.72
CA THR A 466 -22.62 -16.79 -25.68
C THR A 466 -23.35 -17.30 -26.92
N LEU A 467 -24.68 -17.16 -26.95
CA LEU A 467 -25.51 -17.45 -28.11
C LEU A 467 -25.30 -16.42 -29.23
N ASP A 468 -25.24 -15.14 -28.86
CA ASP A 468 -25.33 -13.99 -29.77
C ASP A 468 -24.43 -12.82 -29.38
N GLY A 469 -23.69 -12.90 -28.27
CA GLY A 469 -22.80 -11.85 -27.80
C GLY A 469 -23.48 -10.68 -27.08
N SER A 470 -24.80 -10.75 -26.85
CA SER A 470 -25.56 -9.75 -26.09
C SER A 470 -25.19 -9.77 -24.60
N TYR A 471 -25.52 -8.72 -23.85
CA TYR A 471 -25.20 -8.57 -22.43
C TYR A 471 -26.47 -8.52 -21.59
N ILE A 472 -26.41 -9.07 -20.37
CA ILE A 472 -27.48 -8.85 -19.38
C ILE A 472 -27.54 -7.35 -19.05
N ASP A 473 -28.71 -6.75 -19.23
CA ASP A 473 -28.96 -5.32 -19.07
C ASP A 473 -30.24 -5.07 -18.26
N VAL A 474 -30.19 -4.15 -17.30
CA VAL A 474 -31.40 -3.66 -16.61
C VAL A 474 -32.10 -2.63 -17.48
N GLU A 475 -33.32 -2.96 -17.90
CA GLU A 475 -34.15 -2.18 -18.82
C GLU A 475 -34.21 -0.70 -18.43
N HIS A 476 -33.95 0.17 -19.42
CA HIS A 476 -34.01 1.63 -19.30
C HIS A 476 -33.14 2.24 -18.18
N SER A 477 -32.18 1.49 -17.62
CA SER A 477 -31.42 1.94 -16.44
C SER A 477 -32.34 2.36 -15.28
N HIS A 478 -33.49 1.68 -15.12
CA HIS A 478 -34.50 2.03 -14.13
C HIS A 478 -34.33 1.19 -12.84
N ASP A 479 -34.20 1.85 -11.67
CA ASP A 479 -34.11 1.18 -10.37
C ASP A 479 -35.48 1.14 -9.67
N ALA A 480 -36.36 0.25 -10.15
CA ALA A 480 -37.66 -0.01 -9.53
C ALA A 480 -37.98 -1.51 -9.54
N ASN A 481 -38.85 -1.95 -8.62
CA ASN A 481 -39.37 -3.32 -8.65
C ASN A 481 -40.06 -3.60 -9.99
N GLU A 482 -40.00 -4.84 -10.44
CA GLU A 482 -40.55 -5.31 -11.72
C GLU A 482 -39.83 -4.80 -12.98
N THR A 483 -38.75 -4.01 -12.85
CA THR A 483 -37.94 -3.60 -14.00
C THR A 483 -37.28 -4.82 -14.64
N ASN A 484 -37.42 -4.97 -15.95
CA ASN A 484 -37.02 -6.18 -16.66
C ASN A 484 -35.49 -6.30 -16.85
N PHE A 485 -35.00 -7.53 -16.99
CA PHE A 485 -33.66 -7.81 -17.51
C PHE A 485 -33.72 -8.19 -18.98
N LEU A 486 -32.96 -7.48 -19.82
CA LEU A 486 -32.90 -7.67 -21.26
C LEU A 486 -31.57 -8.29 -21.68
N ALA A 487 -31.55 -8.92 -22.85
CA ALA A 487 -30.34 -9.34 -23.54
C ALA A 487 -30.02 -8.28 -24.60
N TRP A 488 -29.11 -7.36 -24.26
CA TRP A 488 -28.83 -6.16 -25.07
C TRP A 488 -27.55 -6.32 -25.91
N ASN A 489 -27.61 -6.01 -27.21
CA ASN A 489 -26.57 -6.38 -28.17
C ASN A 489 -25.25 -5.58 -28.04
N GLU A 490 -25.18 -4.58 -27.16
CA GLU A 490 -24.01 -3.72 -27.02
C GLU A 490 -23.57 -3.57 -25.55
N TYR A 491 -22.27 -3.67 -25.30
CA TYR A 491 -21.71 -3.29 -24.01
C TYR A 491 -21.41 -1.79 -23.97
N THR A 492 -22.14 -1.08 -23.12
CA THR A 492 -22.01 0.38 -22.92
C THR A 492 -21.09 0.75 -21.77
N GLY A 493 -20.72 -0.22 -20.92
CA GLY A 493 -19.99 0.04 -19.68
C GLY A 493 -20.80 0.74 -18.60
N ASN A 494 -22.11 0.95 -18.80
CA ASN A 494 -22.96 1.63 -17.83
C ASN A 494 -23.30 0.75 -16.62
N ARG A 495 -23.73 1.39 -15.53
CA ARG A 495 -24.05 0.73 -14.24
C ARG A 495 -25.20 -0.27 -14.32
N ASN A 496 -26.05 -0.20 -15.36
CA ASN A 496 -27.14 -1.14 -15.60
C ASN A 496 -26.70 -2.47 -16.25
N GLN A 497 -25.43 -2.58 -16.68
CA GLN A 497 -24.85 -3.79 -17.31
C GLN A 497 -23.71 -4.41 -16.48
N GLN A 498 -23.57 -3.97 -15.22
CA GLN A 498 -22.51 -4.40 -14.32
C GLN A 498 -23.12 -4.89 -13.02
N PHE A 499 -22.69 -6.07 -12.56
CA PHE A 499 -23.35 -6.78 -11.47
C PHE A 499 -22.35 -7.23 -10.39
N TYR A 500 -22.67 -6.97 -9.13
CA TYR A 500 -22.00 -7.61 -7.99
C TYR A 500 -22.73 -8.90 -7.61
N PHE A 501 -21.97 -9.89 -7.18
CA PHE A 501 -22.47 -11.16 -6.65
C PHE A 501 -22.25 -11.16 -5.15
N TYR A 502 -23.21 -11.63 -4.38
CA TYR A 502 -23.08 -11.74 -2.92
C TYR A 502 -23.40 -13.16 -2.51
N GLU A 503 -22.44 -13.86 -1.90
CA GLU A 503 -22.68 -15.20 -1.36
C GLU A 503 -23.40 -15.08 0.00
N MET A 504 -24.61 -15.63 0.08
CA MET A 504 -25.47 -15.67 1.26
C MET A 504 -26.17 -17.02 1.33
N ASP A 505 -26.13 -17.69 2.48
CA ASP A 505 -26.88 -18.93 2.72
C ASP A 505 -26.67 -20.02 1.63
N LYS A 506 -25.43 -20.18 1.15
CA LYS A 506 -25.03 -21.09 0.04
C LYS A 506 -25.72 -20.79 -1.29
N ALA A 507 -26.07 -19.54 -1.54
CA ALA A 507 -26.58 -19.03 -2.80
C ALA A 507 -25.92 -17.68 -3.15
N PHE A 508 -25.97 -17.31 -4.42
CA PHE A 508 -25.59 -15.98 -4.87
C PHE A 508 -26.82 -15.11 -5.08
N TYR A 509 -26.72 -13.88 -4.61
CA TYR A 509 -27.63 -12.79 -4.94
C TYR A 509 -26.92 -11.86 -5.92
N ILE A 510 -27.58 -11.50 -7.01
CA ILE A 510 -26.98 -10.73 -8.11
C ILE A 510 -27.55 -9.32 -8.08
N LYS A 511 -26.72 -8.30 -7.85
CA LYS A 511 -27.13 -6.91 -7.71
C LYS A 511 -26.54 -6.05 -8.83
N PRO A 512 -27.34 -5.36 -9.66
CA PRO A 512 -26.79 -4.40 -10.61
C PRO A 512 -26.20 -3.18 -9.88
N LEU A 513 -25.18 -2.56 -10.47
CA LEU A 513 -24.57 -1.34 -9.91
C LEU A 513 -25.52 -0.14 -9.92
N ILE A 514 -26.58 -0.17 -10.72
CA ILE A 514 -27.60 0.89 -10.73
C ILE A 514 -28.50 0.86 -9.51
N SER A 515 -28.61 -0.28 -8.81
CA SER A 515 -29.45 -0.40 -7.62
C SER A 515 -28.64 -0.42 -6.33
N SER A 516 -29.19 0.21 -5.31
CA SER A 516 -28.66 0.18 -3.93
C SER A 516 -29.32 -0.89 -3.06
N THR A 517 -30.54 -1.34 -3.38
CA THR A 517 -31.34 -2.24 -2.52
C THR A 517 -31.92 -3.47 -3.24
N ARG A 518 -31.98 -3.46 -4.58
CA ARG A 518 -32.68 -4.48 -5.38
C ARG A 518 -31.71 -5.47 -6.02
N VAL A 519 -32.16 -6.71 -6.12
CA VAL A 519 -31.41 -7.84 -6.70
C VAL A 519 -32.20 -8.45 -7.86
N MET A 520 -31.52 -9.27 -8.64
CA MET A 520 -32.14 -10.14 -9.65
C MET A 520 -33.12 -11.10 -8.98
N ASP A 521 -34.30 -11.25 -9.56
CA ASP A 521 -35.38 -12.13 -9.10
C ASP A 521 -36.00 -12.83 -10.31
N MET A 522 -36.18 -14.16 -10.22
CA MET A 522 -36.86 -14.95 -11.25
C MET A 522 -38.24 -15.37 -10.76
N VAL A 523 -39.30 -14.80 -11.34
CA VAL A 523 -40.67 -15.11 -10.91
C VAL A 523 -40.98 -16.60 -11.06
N SER A 524 -41.70 -17.18 -10.10
CA SER A 524 -41.98 -18.63 -10.04
C SER A 524 -43.11 -19.11 -10.95
N VAL A 525 -43.64 -18.25 -11.81
CA VAL A 525 -44.74 -18.56 -12.74
C VAL A 525 -44.32 -18.24 -14.17
N GLU A 526 -44.72 -19.09 -15.12
CA GLU A 526 -44.48 -18.87 -16.54
C GLU A 526 -45.00 -17.48 -16.96
N PRO A 527 -44.19 -16.64 -17.65
CA PRO A 527 -43.01 -16.95 -18.46
C PRO A 527 -41.65 -17.01 -17.72
N TYR A 528 -41.65 -17.04 -16.39
CA TYR A 528 -40.44 -17.06 -15.56
C TYR A 528 -39.53 -15.85 -15.80
N ASN A 529 -40.13 -14.68 -15.98
CA ASN A 529 -39.39 -13.45 -16.25
C ASN A 529 -38.34 -13.15 -15.16
N VAL A 530 -37.18 -12.62 -15.58
CA VAL A 530 -36.15 -12.15 -14.64
C VAL A 530 -36.27 -10.64 -14.53
N ALA A 531 -36.51 -10.13 -13.32
CA ALA A 531 -36.75 -8.71 -13.05
C ALA A 531 -36.03 -8.25 -11.78
N LEU A 532 -35.88 -6.94 -11.61
CA LEU A 532 -35.39 -6.34 -10.37
C LEU A 532 -36.47 -6.38 -9.29
N TRP A 533 -36.07 -6.77 -8.09
CA TRP A 533 -36.91 -6.70 -6.90
C TRP A 533 -36.10 -6.35 -5.66
N ASP A 534 -36.72 -5.63 -4.72
CA ASP A 534 -36.15 -5.42 -3.39
C ASP A 534 -35.74 -6.75 -2.76
N LYS A 535 -34.56 -6.78 -2.13
CA LYS A 535 -34.03 -8.00 -1.52
C LYS A 535 -34.99 -8.49 -0.42
N GLY A 536 -35.64 -9.62 -0.64
CA GLY A 536 -36.49 -10.27 0.35
C GLY A 536 -35.68 -10.92 1.47
N ASN A 537 -36.35 -11.26 2.57
CA ASN A 537 -35.83 -12.22 3.54
C ASN A 537 -36.20 -13.63 3.06
N ASP A 538 -35.19 -14.38 2.62
CA ASP A 538 -35.28 -15.82 2.39
C ASP A 538 -36.24 -16.27 1.27
N TRP A 539 -36.23 -15.56 0.14
CA TRP A 539 -37.01 -15.92 -1.05
C TRP A 539 -36.19 -16.72 -2.06
N GLY A 540 -36.61 -17.97 -2.32
CA GLY A 540 -36.02 -18.86 -3.33
C GLY A 540 -35.83 -18.24 -4.73
N PRO A 541 -36.74 -17.38 -5.23
CA PRO A 541 -36.59 -16.68 -6.51
C PRO A 541 -35.35 -15.79 -6.69
N GLN A 542 -34.72 -15.37 -5.58
CA GLN A 542 -33.56 -14.47 -5.57
C GLN A 542 -32.24 -15.21 -5.31
N LYS A 543 -32.30 -16.53 -5.10
CA LYS A 543 -31.15 -17.38 -4.78
C LYS A 543 -30.65 -18.06 -6.05
N PHE A 544 -29.42 -17.77 -6.45
CA PHE A 544 -28.84 -18.33 -7.67
C PHE A 544 -27.59 -19.16 -7.39
N ASP A 545 -27.39 -20.22 -8.14
CA ASP A 545 -26.11 -20.90 -8.27
C ASP A 545 -25.36 -20.34 -9.48
N VAL A 546 -24.07 -20.04 -9.31
CA VAL A 546 -23.16 -19.77 -10.42
C VAL A 546 -22.39 -21.06 -10.69
N ILE A 547 -22.86 -21.82 -11.67
CA ILE A 547 -22.29 -23.11 -12.03
C ILE A 547 -21.23 -22.82 -13.09
N LYS A 548 -19.97 -22.73 -12.67
CA LYS A 548 -18.86 -22.55 -13.61
C LYS A 548 -18.88 -23.70 -14.61
N VAL A 549 -19.04 -23.34 -15.87
CA VAL A 549 -18.96 -24.25 -16.99
C VAL A 549 -17.74 -23.86 -17.80
N SER A 550 -17.10 -24.85 -18.35
CA SER A 550 -16.11 -24.59 -19.37
C SER A 550 -16.88 -24.08 -20.61
N HIS A 551 -16.54 -22.90 -21.13
CA HIS A 551 -17.22 -22.35 -22.30
C HIS A 551 -17.13 -23.30 -23.49
N SER A 552 -17.86 -23.03 -24.56
CA SER A 552 -17.90 -23.82 -25.80
C SER A 552 -16.60 -23.85 -26.62
N ASP A 553 -15.44 -23.58 -26.01
CA ASP A 553 -14.13 -24.12 -26.42
C ASP A 553 -13.87 -25.51 -25.76
N ASP A 554 -14.32 -25.68 -24.52
CA ASP A 554 -14.18 -26.89 -23.69
C ASP A 554 -15.47 -27.74 -23.56
N ASN A 555 -16.64 -27.23 -23.98
CA ASN A 555 -17.88 -28.03 -24.05
C ASN A 555 -18.28 -28.39 -25.48
N MET A 556 -17.27 -28.74 -26.27
CA MET A 556 -17.42 -29.86 -27.18
C MET A 556 -17.20 -31.10 -26.34
N SER A 557 -17.97 -32.16 -26.58
CA SER A 557 -17.84 -33.45 -25.89
C SER A 557 -16.40 -33.69 -25.48
N LYS A 558 -16.13 -34.05 -24.21
CA LYS A 558 -14.76 -34.47 -23.90
C LYS A 558 -14.40 -35.62 -24.84
N PRO A 559 -13.18 -35.64 -25.39
CA PRO A 559 -12.78 -36.77 -26.19
C PRO A 559 -12.97 -38.03 -25.36
N VAL A 560 -13.69 -38.98 -25.93
CA VAL A 560 -13.87 -40.32 -25.38
C VAL A 560 -12.52 -41.01 -25.29
N GLU A 561 -11.66 -40.72 -26.27
CA GLU A 561 -10.27 -41.11 -26.30
C GLU A 561 -9.44 -39.99 -26.93
N THR A 562 -8.27 -39.70 -26.35
CA THR A 562 -7.24 -38.87 -26.95
C THR A 562 -6.01 -39.73 -27.16
N SER A 563 -5.55 -39.82 -28.40
CA SER A 563 -4.41 -40.62 -28.80
C SER A 563 -3.48 -39.80 -29.71
N TYR A 564 -2.21 -40.20 -29.78
CA TYR A 564 -1.20 -39.50 -30.57
C TYR A 564 -0.57 -40.49 -31.55
N PHE A 565 -0.46 -40.10 -32.82
CA PHE A 565 0.14 -40.94 -33.86
C PHE A 565 0.87 -40.06 -34.87
N LYS A 566 2.10 -40.47 -35.25
CA LYS A 566 2.96 -39.76 -36.23
C LYS A 566 3.12 -38.23 -36.04
N GLY A 567 3.06 -37.73 -34.80
CA GLY A 567 3.21 -36.30 -34.52
C GLY A 567 1.91 -35.49 -34.53
N HIS A 568 0.78 -36.14 -34.82
CA HIS A 568 -0.57 -35.57 -34.77
C HIS A 568 -1.28 -36.02 -33.49
N LYS A 569 -2.22 -35.20 -33.01
CA LYS A 569 -3.14 -35.57 -31.94
C LYS A 569 -4.46 -35.97 -32.57
N TYR A 570 -5.08 -37.03 -32.07
CA TYR A 570 -6.38 -37.52 -32.51
C TYR A 570 -7.31 -37.58 -31.30
N GLU A 571 -8.51 -37.06 -31.46
CA GLU A 571 -9.52 -37.00 -30.41
C GLU A 571 -10.81 -37.63 -30.95
N LEU A 572 -11.23 -38.74 -30.35
CA LEU A 572 -12.50 -39.41 -30.65
C LEU A 572 -13.63 -38.77 -29.84
N TYR A 573 -14.74 -38.48 -30.49
CA TYR A 573 -15.94 -37.93 -29.88
C TYR A 573 -17.15 -38.83 -30.15
N ASN A 574 -17.89 -39.16 -29.08
CA ASN A 574 -19.16 -39.89 -29.13
C ASN A 574 -20.34 -38.92 -29.23
N GLU A 575 -20.36 -38.17 -30.33
CA GLU A 575 -21.45 -37.26 -30.67
C GLU A 575 -22.04 -37.66 -32.01
N SER A 576 -23.37 -37.74 -32.07
CA SER A 576 -24.07 -38.06 -33.30
C SER A 576 -24.15 -36.82 -34.19
N MET A 577 -23.28 -36.72 -35.20
CA MET A 577 -23.17 -35.57 -36.09
C MET A 577 -23.29 -35.95 -37.57
N THR A 578 -23.80 -35.03 -38.39
CA THR A 578 -23.66 -35.11 -39.85
C THR A 578 -22.20 -34.84 -40.25
N TRP A 579 -21.77 -35.20 -41.46
CA TRP A 579 -20.39 -35.00 -41.90
C TRP A 579 -20.01 -33.52 -41.88
N GLU A 580 -20.88 -32.65 -42.40
CA GLU A 580 -20.64 -31.20 -42.40
C GLU A 580 -20.54 -30.62 -40.98
N SER A 581 -21.37 -31.11 -40.06
CA SER A 581 -21.32 -30.71 -38.66
C SER A 581 -20.04 -31.19 -37.98
N ALA A 582 -19.60 -32.41 -38.29
CA ALA A 582 -18.38 -33.00 -37.77
C ALA A 582 -17.12 -32.26 -38.29
N LYS A 583 -17.11 -31.85 -39.56
CA LYS A 583 -16.08 -30.99 -40.14
C LYS A 583 -15.97 -29.67 -39.37
N LEU A 584 -17.08 -28.93 -39.26
CA LEU A 584 -17.13 -27.65 -38.54
C LEU A 584 -16.77 -27.81 -37.07
N PHE A 585 -17.17 -28.92 -36.45
CA PHE A 585 -16.80 -29.28 -35.10
C PHE A 585 -15.28 -29.38 -35.00
N CYS A 586 -14.61 -30.24 -35.77
CA CYS A 586 -13.15 -30.35 -35.68
C CYS A 586 -12.40 -29.04 -35.99
N GLU A 587 -12.87 -28.29 -37.00
CA GLU A 587 -12.33 -26.96 -37.34
C GLU A 587 -12.43 -25.98 -36.17
N LYS A 588 -13.56 -25.96 -35.45
CA LYS A 588 -13.75 -25.12 -34.27
C LYS A 588 -12.78 -25.45 -33.12
N LYS A 589 -12.29 -26.70 -33.03
CA LYS A 589 -11.23 -27.06 -32.06
C LYS A 589 -9.83 -26.66 -32.49
N GLY A 590 -9.66 -26.12 -33.69
CA GLY A 590 -8.34 -25.92 -34.29
C GLY A 590 -7.72 -27.19 -34.86
N GLY A 591 -8.54 -28.21 -35.18
CA GLY A 591 -8.13 -29.40 -35.92
C GLY A 591 -8.95 -29.55 -37.21
N HIS A 592 -9.01 -30.75 -37.76
CA HIS A 592 -9.86 -31.11 -38.90
C HIS A 592 -10.41 -32.53 -38.72
N LEU A 593 -11.44 -32.92 -39.48
CA LEU A 593 -11.84 -34.34 -39.53
C LEU A 593 -10.65 -35.18 -39.98
N VAL A 594 -10.49 -36.34 -39.34
CA VAL A 594 -9.35 -37.22 -39.58
C VAL A 594 -9.18 -37.57 -41.05
N THR A 595 -7.96 -37.49 -41.56
CA THR A 595 -7.58 -37.96 -42.90
C THR A 595 -6.74 -39.23 -42.77
N ILE A 596 -6.60 -39.99 -43.86
CA ILE A 596 -5.86 -41.25 -43.84
C ILE A 596 -4.82 -41.25 -44.96
N SER A 597 -3.55 -41.20 -44.57
CA SER A 597 -2.39 -41.13 -45.48
C SER A 597 -1.82 -42.52 -45.83
N ASP A 598 -1.96 -43.51 -44.94
CA ASP A 598 -1.51 -44.88 -45.19
C ASP A 598 -2.26 -45.96 -44.37
N GLU A 599 -1.91 -47.22 -44.63
CA GLU A 599 -2.50 -48.40 -43.98
C GLU A 599 -2.35 -48.39 -42.46
N LYS A 600 -1.23 -47.90 -41.91
CA LYS A 600 -1.01 -47.88 -40.46
C LYS A 600 -1.88 -46.84 -39.77
N GLU A 601 -2.08 -45.70 -40.40
CA GLU A 601 -3.01 -44.69 -39.91
C GLU A 601 -4.46 -45.18 -39.99
N ASN A 602 -4.83 -45.91 -41.06
CA ASN A 602 -6.13 -46.56 -41.16
C ASN A 602 -6.39 -47.52 -40.00
N GLU A 603 -5.42 -48.39 -39.68
CA GLU A 603 -5.50 -49.32 -38.55
C GLU A 603 -5.57 -48.58 -37.21
N PHE A 604 -4.78 -47.51 -37.03
CA PHE A 604 -4.76 -46.70 -35.81
C PHE A 604 -6.12 -46.04 -35.55
N VAL A 605 -6.68 -45.32 -36.53
CA VAL A 605 -7.98 -44.65 -36.43
C VAL A 605 -9.10 -45.67 -36.23
N ASN A 606 -9.04 -46.82 -36.91
CA ASN A 606 -9.99 -47.91 -36.68
C ASN A 606 -9.93 -48.46 -35.24
N GLY A 607 -8.73 -48.45 -34.63
CA GLY A 607 -8.48 -48.89 -33.26
C GLY A 607 -9.07 -48.01 -32.18
N MET A 608 -9.30 -46.71 -32.45
CA MET A 608 -9.82 -45.74 -31.48
C MET A 608 -11.30 -45.97 -31.08
N ARG A 609 -12.02 -46.90 -31.73
CA ARG A 609 -13.47 -47.09 -31.53
C ARG A 609 -13.86 -47.58 -30.13
N CYS A 610 -15.00 -47.08 -29.65
CA CYS A 610 -15.70 -47.62 -28.48
C CYS A 610 -16.44 -48.93 -28.77
N ARG A 611 -15.95 -50.07 -28.26
CA ARG A 611 -16.48 -51.43 -28.53
C ARG A 611 -17.77 -51.83 -27.79
N ASN A 612 -18.44 -50.90 -27.09
CA ASN A 612 -19.59 -51.21 -26.21
C ASN A 612 -20.99 -50.86 -26.80
N LEU A 613 -21.13 -50.64 -28.11
CA LEU A 613 -22.42 -50.29 -28.76
C LEU A 613 -22.98 -51.42 -29.64
N SER A 614 -24.31 -51.49 -29.76
CA SER A 614 -25.05 -52.69 -30.22
C SER A 614 -25.24 -52.87 -31.74
N THR A 615 -24.87 -51.93 -32.61
CA THR A 615 -25.00 -52.07 -34.08
C THR A 615 -23.84 -51.46 -34.87
N ASP A 616 -23.49 -52.02 -36.04
CA ASP A 616 -22.38 -51.55 -36.90
C ASP A 616 -22.57 -50.11 -37.41
N TYR A 617 -23.81 -49.69 -37.72
CA TYR A 617 -24.10 -48.32 -38.16
C TYR A 617 -23.81 -47.29 -37.06
N GLN A 618 -23.97 -47.66 -35.79
CA GLN A 618 -23.64 -46.82 -34.63
C GLN A 618 -22.15 -46.87 -34.26
N GLN A 619 -21.33 -47.62 -35.03
CA GLN A 619 -19.90 -47.76 -34.79
C GLN A 619 -19.02 -47.13 -35.89
N SER A 620 -19.60 -46.64 -36.99
CA SER A 620 -18.85 -46.04 -38.10
C SER A 620 -18.24 -44.67 -37.74
N ILE A 621 -17.10 -44.34 -38.35
CA ILE A 621 -16.35 -43.08 -38.13
C ILE A 621 -16.46 -42.21 -39.37
N TRP A 622 -16.66 -40.89 -39.19
CA TRP A 622 -16.49 -39.93 -40.28
C TRP A 622 -15.02 -39.70 -40.62
N LEU A 623 -14.69 -39.77 -41.91
CA LEU A 623 -13.37 -39.37 -42.43
C LEU A 623 -13.48 -38.06 -43.20
N GLY A 624 -12.41 -37.27 -43.24
CA GLY A 624 -12.35 -35.98 -43.91
C GLY A 624 -12.40 -36.02 -45.45
N GLY A 625 -12.82 -37.12 -46.06
CA GLY A 625 -12.91 -37.28 -47.51
C GLY A 625 -14.29 -36.87 -48.05
N SER A 626 -14.31 -36.18 -49.20
CA SER A 626 -15.55 -35.90 -49.95
C SER A 626 -15.27 -35.79 -51.45
N ASP A 627 -16.29 -36.03 -52.27
CA ASP A 627 -16.26 -35.80 -53.73
C ASP A 627 -17.34 -34.80 -54.19
N THR A 628 -18.00 -34.12 -53.24
CA THR A 628 -19.01 -33.06 -53.47
C THR A 628 -18.63 -32.02 -54.55
N ALA A 629 -17.34 -31.73 -54.73
CA ALA A 629 -16.86 -30.78 -55.73
C ALA A 629 -16.90 -31.34 -57.16
N ASN A 630 -16.66 -32.65 -57.33
CA ASN A 630 -16.70 -33.34 -58.61
C ASN A 630 -16.90 -34.84 -58.38
N GLU A 631 -18.11 -35.32 -58.70
CA GLU A 631 -18.54 -36.71 -58.59
C GLU A 631 -17.46 -37.72 -59.01
N GLY A 632 -17.16 -38.68 -58.15
CA GLY A 632 -16.16 -39.73 -58.39
C GLY A 632 -14.71 -39.27 -58.24
N THR A 633 -14.45 -38.02 -57.85
CA THR A 633 -13.10 -37.49 -57.56
C THR A 633 -12.97 -37.11 -56.09
N TRP A 634 -12.48 -38.05 -55.29
CA TRP A 634 -12.31 -37.87 -53.83
C TRP A 634 -11.14 -36.96 -53.48
N SER A 635 -11.38 -36.06 -52.53
CA SER A 635 -10.38 -35.14 -51.97
C SER A 635 -10.47 -35.10 -50.45
N TRP A 636 -9.33 -35.00 -49.79
CA TRP A 636 -9.25 -34.75 -48.35
C TRP A 636 -9.52 -33.27 -48.05
N ILE A 637 -10.18 -32.99 -46.93
CA ILE A 637 -10.47 -31.62 -46.47
C ILE A 637 -9.23 -30.78 -46.16
N THR A 638 -8.09 -31.42 -45.91
CA THR A 638 -6.77 -30.80 -45.71
C THR A 638 -6.12 -30.34 -47.02
N GLY A 639 -6.63 -30.80 -48.16
CA GLY A 639 -6.07 -30.55 -49.49
C GLY A 639 -4.89 -31.45 -49.86
N GLU A 640 -4.55 -32.41 -49.01
CA GLU A 640 -3.49 -33.38 -49.32
C GLU A 640 -3.91 -34.39 -50.42
N PRO A 641 -2.95 -35.00 -51.14
CA PRO A 641 -3.28 -35.95 -52.20
C PRO A 641 -4.01 -37.20 -51.69
N PHE A 642 -5.18 -37.51 -52.26
CA PHE A 642 -5.94 -38.73 -51.99
C PHE A 642 -5.28 -39.95 -52.67
N THR A 643 -4.20 -40.46 -52.06
CA THR A 643 -3.32 -41.50 -52.65
C THR A 643 -3.51 -42.89 -52.04
N TYR A 644 -3.97 -42.97 -50.80
CA TYR A 644 -4.36 -44.20 -50.14
C TYR A 644 -5.88 -44.32 -50.13
N SER A 645 -6.40 -45.52 -50.38
CA SER A 645 -7.84 -45.80 -50.32
C SER A 645 -8.10 -47.20 -49.78
N ASN A 646 -9.10 -47.34 -48.93
CA ASN A 646 -9.50 -48.64 -48.38
C ASN A 646 -11.00 -48.93 -48.59
N TRP A 647 -11.51 -48.69 -49.80
CA TRP A 647 -12.92 -48.89 -50.17
C TRP A 647 -13.43 -50.31 -49.84
N GLU A 648 -14.69 -50.39 -49.41
CA GLU A 648 -15.42 -51.65 -49.29
C GLU A 648 -15.75 -52.21 -50.69
N LEU A 649 -16.04 -53.51 -50.78
CA LEU A 649 -16.30 -54.15 -52.07
C LEU A 649 -17.50 -53.51 -52.79
N ASN A 650 -17.23 -52.98 -53.99
CA ASN A 650 -18.16 -52.24 -54.86
C ASN A 650 -18.38 -50.76 -54.51
N GLU A 651 -17.65 -50.20 -53.54
CA GLU A 651 -17.68 -48.76 -53.25
C GLU A 651 -16.58 -47.98 -54.01
N PRO A 652 -16.78 -46.67 -54.25
CA PRO A 652 -17.99 -45.88 -53.98
C PRO A 652 -19.11 -46.12 -55.02
N ASN A 653 -20.37 -46.22 -54.59
CA ASN A 653 -21.51 -46.60 -55.46
C ASN A 653 -22.67 -45.61 -55.54
N GLY A 654 -22.68 -44.58 -54.68
CA GLY A 654 -23.87 -43.78 -54.40
C GLY A 654 -24.13 -42.61 -55.34
N GLY A 655 -23.25 -42.42 -56.34
CA GLY A 655 -23.39 -41.38 -57.35
C GLY A 655 -23.51 -39.98 -56.73
N THR A 656 -24.25 -39.10 -57.41
CA THR A 656 -24.44 -37.70 -56.96
C THR A 656 -25.20 -37.52 -55.64
N THR A 657 -25.60 -38.61 -54.97
CA THR A 657 -26.39 -38.56 -53.74
C THR A 657 -25.59 -38.85 -52.48
N GLN A 658 -24.47 -39.57 -52.56
CA GLN A 658 -23.62 -39.96 -51.43
C GLN A 658 -22.22 -39.39 -51.67
N ASN A 659 -21.86 -38.34 -50.94
CA ASN A 659 -20.66 -37.56 -51.28
C ASN A 659 -19.65 -37.45 -50.11
N TYR A 660 -19.87 -38.20 -49.02
CA TYR A 660 -19.15 -38.06 -47.77
C TYR A 660 -18.57 -39.39 -47.29
N LEU A 661 -17.30 -39.39 -46.89
CA LEU A 661 -16.56 -40.61 -46.59
C LEU A 661 -16.78 -41.09 -45.15
N GLN A 662 -17.17 -42.36 -44.97
CA GLN A 662 -17.18 -43.03 -43.67
C GLN A 662 -16.26 -44.25 -43.63
N MET A 663 -15.92 -44.72 -42.42
CA MET A 663 -15.19 -45.96 -42.17
C MET A 663 -16.03 -46.95 -41.35
N TYR A 664 -16.24 -48.16 -41.86
CA TYR A 664 -16.89 -49.29 -41.17
C TYR A 664 -16.00 -49.92 -40.10
N SER A 665 -16.59 -50.73 -39.21
CA SER A 665 -15.87 -51.46 -38.14
C SER A 665 -14.80 -52.42 -38.67
N SER A 666 -14.93 -52.87 -39.93
CA SER A 666 -13.92 -53.63 -40.67
C SER A 666 -12.66 -52.81 -41.02
N GLY A 667 -12.75 -51.48 -40.97
CA GLY A 667 -11.72 -50.55 -41.44
C GLY A 667 -11.88 -50.12 -42.90
N ASN A 668 -12.82 -50.71 -43.64
CA ASN A 668 -13.13 -50.37 -45.04
C ASN A 668 -14.02 -49.12 -45.15
N TRP A 669 -13.99 -48.45 -46.30
CA TRP A 669 -14.62 -47.15 -46.52
C TRP A 669 -15.83 -47.22 -47.45
N ASP A 670 -16.74 -46.26 -47.29
CA ASP A 670 -18.00 -46.17 -48.03
C ASP A 670 -18.42 -44.71 -48.20
N ASP A 671 -19.06 -44.39 -49.32
CA ASP A 671 -19.62 -43.08 -49.61
C ASP A 671 -21.07 -43.01 -49.12
N VAL A 672 -21.40 -41.99 -48.35
CA VAL A 672 -22.74 -41.88 -47.74
C VAL A 672 -23.32 -40.48 -47.85
N GLN A 673 -24.63 -40.40 -47.61
CA GLN A 673 -25.35 -39.14 -47.50
C GLN A 673 -24.94 -38.39 -46.20
N ASN A 674 -25.25 -37.10 -46.12
CA ASN A 674 -24.93 -36.25 -44.96
C ASN A 674 -25.84 -36.53 -43.74
N GLU A 675 -25.87 -37.78 -43.26
CA GLU A 675 -26.76 -38.23 -42.19
C GLU A 675 -26.05 -38.28 -40.84
N ALA A 676 -26.74 -37.90 -39.76
CA ALA A 676 -26.21 -38.05 -38.42
C ALA A 676 -26.14 -39.53 -37.99
N GLY A 677 -25.20 -39.88 -37.11
CA GLY A 677 -25.13 -41.21 -36.51
C GLY A 677 -23.75 -41.85 -36.42
N ARG A 678 -22.69 -41.14 -36.83
CA ARG A 678 -21.31 -41.64 -36.85
C ARG A 678 -20.44 -40.93 -35.82
N PHE A 679 -19.39 -41.61 -35.37
CA PHE A 679 -18.35 -41.04 -34.53
C PHE A 679 -17.54 -40.00 -35.26
N VAL A 680 -17.02 -39.03 -34.51
CA VAL A 680 -16.16 -37.97 -35.02
C VAL A 680 -14.76 -38.17 -34.46
N VAL A 681 -13.77 -38.26 -35.34
CA VAL A 681 -12.36 -38.18 -34.93
C VAL A 681 -11.80 -36.88 -35.48
N CYS A 682 -11.36 -36.01 -34.58
CA CYS A 682 -10.65 -34.79 -34.95
C CYS A 682 -9.15 -35.03 -34.88
N GLU A 683 -8.45 -34.65 -35.93
CA GLU A 683 -7.01 -34.66 -36.05
C GLU A 683 -6.46 -33.23 -35.90
N TYR A 684 -5.32 -33.09 -35.23
CA TYR A 684 -4.64 -31.82 -34.99
C TYR A 684 -3.19 -31.92 -35.43
N ASP A 685 -2.85 -31.11 -36.42
CA ASP A 685 -1.51 -30.99 -36.95
C ASP A 685 -0.59 -30.25 -35.97
N SER A 686 0.47 -30.93 -35.52
CA SER A 686 1.55 -30.40 -34.67
C SER A 686 1.14 -29.90 -33.27
N VAL A 687 1.35 -30.75 -32.25
CA VAL A 687 1.30 -30.31 -30.83
C VAL A 687 2.70 -29.88 -30.39
N GLN A 688 2.85 -28.59 -30.03
CA GLN A 688 4.10 -28.11 -29.44
C GLN A 688 4.35 -28.81 -28.10
N PRO A 689 5.50 -29.50 -27.91
CA PRO A 689 5.82 -30.16 -26.66
C PRO A 689 5.90 -29.14 -25.53
N LYS A 690 5.18 -29.37 -24.43
CA LYS A 690 5.11 -28.43 -23.31
C LYS A 690 6.09 -28.83 -22.21
N LEU A 691 6.92 -27.87 -21.84
CA LEU A 691 7.88 -27.97 -20.73
C LEU A 691 7.53 -26.91 -19.67
N THR A 692 7.05 -27.35 -18.50
CA THR A 692 6.61 -26.42 -17.43
C THR A 692 7.43 -26.63 -16.14
N PRO A 693 8.21 -25.64 -15.68
CA PRO A 693 8.90 -25.71 -14.39
C PRO A 693 7.87 -25.58 -13.25
N VAL A 694 7.82 -26.57 -12.35
CA VAL A 694 6.94 -26.58 -11.17
C VAL A 694 7.68 -26.05 -9.94
N ALA A 695 8.95 -26.46 -9.79
CA ALA A 695 9.81 -26.01 -8.70
C ALA A 695 11.29 -26.16 -9.06
N SER A 696 12.14 -25.54 -8.25
CA SER A 696 13.59 -25.73 -8.30
C SER A 696 14.19 -25.74 -6.90
N SER A 697 15.34 -26.38 -6.74
CA SER A 697 16.11 -26.41 -5.50
C SER A 697 17.61 -26.54 -5.75
N LEU A 698 18.41 -26.19 -4.75
CA LEU A 698 19.86 -26.42 -4.76
C LEU A 698 20.22 -27.68 -3.97
N SER A 699 21.20 -28.42 -4.48
CA SER A 699 21.81 -29.55 -3.79
C SER A 699 22.80 -29.05 -2.74
N LEU A 700 22.29 -28.57 -1.60
CA LEU A 700 23.10 -27.91 -0.57
C LEU A 700 24.03 -28.86 0.18
N SER A 701 23.63 -30.12 0.34
CA SER A 701 24.39 -31.18 1.03
C SER A 701 25.35 -31.98 0.14
N ASP A 702 25.38 -31.68 -1.17
CA ASP A 702 26.14 -32.39 -2.19
C ASP A 702 27.03 -31.40 -2.99
N ASN A 703 27.59 -31.83 -4.11
CA ASN A 703 28.18 -30.91 -5.09
C ASN A 703 27.12 -29.89 -5.57
N ILE A 704 27.59 -28.73 -6.03
CA ILE A 704 26.73 -27.63 -6.48
C ILE A 704 25.87 -28.10 -7.64
N GLY A 705 24.63 -28.46 -7.34
CA GLY A 705 23.67 -28.99 -8.30
C GLY A 705 22.39 -28.18 -8.30
N PHE A 706 21.89 -27.86 -9.49
CA PHE A 706 20.59 -27.26 -9.69
C PHE A 706 19.57 -28.35 -10.01
N ASN A 707 18.58 -28.51 -9.13
CA ASN A 707 17.48 -29.44 -9.31
C ASN A 707 16.28 -28.69 -9.88
N ILE A 708 15.65 -29.24 -10.92
CA ILE A 708 14.42 -28.72 -11.50
C ILE A 708 13.38 -29.82 -11.55
N TYR A 709 12.18 -29.48 -11.13
CA TYR A 709 11.01 -30.34 -11.14
C TYR A 709 10.12 -29.88 -12.29
N MET A 710 10.10 -30.65 -13.38
CA MET A 710 9.43 -30.27 -14.62
C MET A 710 8.21 -31.13 -14.88
N GLN A 711 7.07 -30.50 -15.12
CA GLN A 711 5.91 -31.15 -15.70
C GLN A 711 6.07 -31.18 -17.23
N ILE A 712 5.96 -32.38 -17.78
CA ILE A 712 6.14 -32.66 -19.21
C ILE A 712 4.78 -33.13 -19.76
N SER A 713 4.41 -32.66 -20.94
CA SER A 713 3.14 -33.04 -21.58
C SER A 713 3.10 -34.52 -22.00
N ASP A 714 1.90 -35.09 -22.02
CA ASP A 714 1.69 -36.51 -22.28
C ASP A 714 2.15 -36.93 -23.69
N ASP A 715 2.09 -36.03 -24.67
CA ASP A 715 2.59 -36.26 -26.04
C ASP A 715 4.10 -36.48 -26.12
N VAL A 716 4.85 -35.96 -25.14
CA VAL A 716 6.30 -36.20 -25.00
C VAL A 716 6.54 -37.46 -24.18
N LEU A 717 5.73 -37.71 -23.15
CA LEU A 717 5.86 -38.89 -22.31
C LEU A 717 5.54 -40.19 -23.06
N SER A 718 4.68 -40.12 -24.07
CA SER A 718 4.36 -41.24 -24.98
C SER A 718 5.35 -41.41 -26.14
N ASP A 719 6.26 -40.45 -26.35
CA ASP A 719 7.31 -40.51 -27.37
C ASP A 719 8.59 -41.13 -26.79
N ASP A 720 8.77 -42.43 -27.01
CA ASP A 720 9.97 -43.18 -26.58
C ASP A 720 11.28 -42.60 -27.14
N GLY A 721 11.22 -41.82 -28.23
CA GLY A 721 12.37 -41.17 -28.85
C GLY A 721 12.60 -39.72 -28.40
N ALA A 722 11.84 -39.19 -27.44
CA ALA A 722 12.01 -37.82 -26.97
C ALA A 722 13.22 -37.63 -26.03
N PHE A 723 13.92 -36.51 -26.16
CA PHE A 723 15.10 -36.14 -25.37
C PHE A 723 14.93 -34.80 -24.65
N MET A 724 15.51 -34.71 -23.45
CA MET A 724 15.86 -33.44 -22.83
C MET A 724 17.23 -33.00 -23.34
N ILE A 725 17.31 -31.77 -23.82
CA ILE A 725 18.53 -31.05 -24.14
C ILE A 725 18.81 -30.08 -23.00
N ILE A 726 19.93 -30.29 -22.31
CA ILE A 726 20.43 -29.43 -21.25
C ILE A 726 21.71 -28.77 -21.74
N THR A 727 21.71 -27.44 -21.82
CA THR A 727 22.94 -26.68 -22.06
C THR A 727 23.44 -26.18 -20.70
N ASN A 728 24.60 -26.68 -20.29
CA ASN A 728 25.24 -26.27 -19.04
C ASN A 728 25.89 -24.89 -19.18
N SER A 729 26.26 -24.32 -18.03
CA SER A 729 26.92 -23.01 -17.90
C SER A 729 28.31 -22.93 -18.53
N ASP A 730 28.92 -24.08 -18.82
CA ASP A 730 30.19 -24.21 -19.54
C ASP A 730 30.01 -24.40 -21.06
N GLY A 731 28.77 -24.40 -21.55
CA GLY A 731 28.41 -24.62 -22.96
C GLY A 731 28.28 -26.10 -23.35
N ASN A 732 28.51 -27.03 -22.42
CA ASN A 732 28.33 -28.45 -22.71
C ASN A 732 26.85 -28.78 -22.89
N VAL A 733 26.52 -29.46 -23.99
CA VAL A 733 25.16 -29.89 -24.30
C VAL A 733 25.01 -31.36 -23.92
N ILE A 734 24.11 -31.64 -22.98
CA ILE A 734 23.73 -32.98 -22.56
C ILE A 734 22.39 -33.32 -23.22
N LYS A 735 22.35 -34.42 -23.97
CA LYS A 735 21.12 -34.97 -24.55
C LYS A 735 20.80 -36.30 -23.89
N LYS A 736 19.67 -36.39 -23.18
CA LYS A 736 19.27 -37.59 -22.41
C LYS A 736 17.80 -37.92 -22.66
N PRO A 737 17.42 -39.20 -22.87
CA PRO A 737 16.02 -39.58 -23.07
C PRO A 737 15.12 -39.12 -21.91
N ILE A 738 13.92 -38.64 -22.21
CA ILE A 738 12.94 -38.21 -21.18
C ILE A 738 12.60 -39.35 -20.20
N SER A 739 12.50 -40.57 -20.73
CA SER A 739 12.25 -41.81 -19.96
C SER A 739 13.32 -42.09 -18.90
N SER A 740 14.55 -41.57 -19.07
CA SER A 740 15.66 -41.82 -18.14
C SER A 740 15.70 -40.92 -16.91
N TYR A 741 14.80 -39.94 -16.81
CA TYR A 741 14.66 -39.09 -15.64
C TYR A 741 13.66 -39.68 -14.66
N GLU A 742 13.99 -39.58 -13.38
CA GLU A 742 13.13 -40.00 -12.27
C GLU A 742 11.81 -39.23 -12.31
N THR A 743 10.70 -39.96 -12.26
CA THR A 743 9.37 -39.37 -12.03
C THR A 743 9.15 -39.30 -10.52
N THR A 744 8.78 -38.13 -10.03
CA THR A 744 8.44 -37.91 -8.63
C THR A 744 7.18 -37.04 -8.52
N THR A 745 6.66 -36.88 -7.30
CA THR A 745 5.49 -36.04 -7.04
C THR A 745 5.93 -34.79 -6.28
N TYR A 746 5.53 -33.62 -6.78
CA TYR A 746 5.75 -32.34 -6.12
C TYR A 746 4.45 -31.53 -6.12
N GLN A 747 3.95 -31.15 -4.94
CA GLN A 747 2.65 -30.46 -4.78
C GLN A 747 1.53 -31.14 -5.60
N ASP A 748 1.37 -32.46 -5.42
CA ASP A 748 0.38 -33.31 -6.10
C ASP A 748 0.49 -33.39 -7.64
N LYS A 749 1.59 -32.89 -8.23
CA LYS A 749 1.87 -33.01 -9.66
C LYS A 749 2.95 -34.05 -9.94
N SER A 750 2.71 -34.89 -10.96
CA SER A 750 3.75 -35.79 -11.51
C SER A 750 4.76 -34.97 -12.30
N VAL A 751 6.03 -35.05 -11.91
CA VAL A 751 7.12 -34.25 -12.47
C VAL A 751 8.37 -35.09 -12.72
N LYS A 752 9.16 -34.73 -13.73
CA LYS A 752 10.51 -35.25 -13.94
C LYS A 752 11.51 -34.42 -13.12
N LYS A 753 12.32 -35.07 -12.31
CA LYS A 753 13.43 -34.43 -11.57
C LYS A 753 14.68 -34.43 -12.45
N ILE A 754 15.16 -33.23 -12.78
CA ILE A 754 16.35 -33.00 -13.60
C ILE A 754 17.40 -32.36 -12.71
N VAL A 755 18.60 -32.94 -12.69
CA VAL A 755 19.73 -32.44 -11.89
C VAL A 755 20.85 -32.05 -12.85
N SER A 756 21.27 -30.79 -12.80
CA SER A 756 22.46 -30.31 -13.52
C SER A 756 23.51 -29.85 -12.51
N MET A 757 24.70 -30.47 -12.58
CA MET A 757 25.84 -30.12 -11.74
C MET A 757 26.59 -28.93 -12.35
N VAL A 758 26.94 -27.95 -11.53
CA VAL A 758 27.49 -26.67 -11.96
C VAL A 758 28.85 -26.45 -11.33
N PRO A 759 29.92 -26.25 -12.13
CA PRO A 759 31.21 -25.87 -11.58
C PRO A 759 31.13 -24.57 -10.78
N ALA A 760 31.85 -24.49 -9.65
CA ALA A 760 31.82 -23.31 -8.79
C ALA A 760 32.17 -22.01 -9.54
N ALA A 761 33.16 -22.08 -10.44
CA ALA A 761 33.58 -20.95 -11.27
C ALA A 761 32.54 -20.53 -12.35
N LYS A 762 31.45 -21.28 -12.51
CA LYS A 762 30.40 -21.06 -13.52
C LYS A 762 29.01 -20.83 -12.91
N MET A 763 28.91 -20.61 -11.61
CA MET A 763 27.62 -20.45 -10.89
C MET A 763 26.74 -19.31 -11.40
N SER A 764 27.34 -18.23 -11.93
CA SER A 764 26.62 -17.11 -12.52
C SER A 764 26.19 -17.36 -13.98
N GLY A 765 26.70 -18.43 -14.59
CA GLY A 765 26.35 -18.84 -15.94
C GLY A 765 24.93 -19.42 -16.02
N LYS A 766 24.32 -19.29 -17.20
CA LYS A 766 22.95 -19.76 -17.44
C LYS A 766 22.93 -21.25 -17.79
N LEU A 767 21.93 -21.95 -17.27
CA LEU A 767 21.52 -23.29 -17.65
C LEU A 767 20.29 -23.17 -18.54
N SER A 768 20.22 -23.92 -19.63
CA SER A 768 19.03 -23.96 -20.49
C SER A 768 18.48 -25.38 -20.68
N PHE A 769 17.17 -25.53 -20.69
CA PHE A 769 16.48 -26.81 -20.78
C PHE A 769 15.41 -26.78 -21.87
N LYS A 770 15.39 -27.81 -22.71
CA LYS A 770 14.49 -27.90 -23.86
C LYS A 770 14.20 -29.36 -24.20
N ILE A 771 13.02 -29.64 -24.75
CA ILE A 771 12.63 -30.97 -25.24
C ILE A 771 12.78 -31.01 -26.77
N LEU A 772 13.26 -32.15 -27.28
CA LEU A 772 13.26 -32.51 -28.70
C LEU A 772 12.56 -33.86 -28.85
N LYS A 773 11.46 -33.89 -29.60
CA LYS A 773 10.69 -35.10 -29.96
C LYS A 773 11.36 -35.89 -31.08
N SER A 774 10.93 -37.13 -31.28
CA SER A 774 11.43 -38.02 -32.34
C SER A 774 11.10 -37.53 -33.75
N ASP A 775 9.98 -36.81 -33.91
CA ASP A 775 9.56 -36.15 -35.15
C ASP A 775 10.35 -34.87 -35.48
N GLY A 776 11.27 -34.45 -34.59
CA GLY A 776 12.08 -33.25 -34.73
C GLY A 776 11.47 -31.98 -34.12
N THR A 777 10.26 -32.05 -33.55
CA THR A 777 9.59 -30.92 -32.89
C THR A 777 10.27 -30.57 -31.57
N GLU A 778 10.30 -29.28 -31.26
CA GLU A 778 11.05 -28.71 -30.15
C GLU A 778 10.17 -27.92 -29.19
N SER A 779 10.46 -27.95 -27.87
CA SER A 779 9.74 -27.13 -26.90
C SER A 779 10.30 -25.71 -26.80
N GLY A 780 9.61 -24.84 -26.05
CA GLY A 780 10.22 -23.64 -25.48
C GLY A 780 11.45 -23.95 -24.63
N THR A 781 12.33 -22.96 -24.45
CA THR A 781 13.56 -23.09 -23.65
C THR A 781 13.37 -22.46 -22.27
N TYR A 782 13.57 -23.24 -21.20
CA TYR A 782 13.63 -22.74 -19.82
C TYR A 782 15.06 -22.36 -19.47
N ILE A 783 15.29 -21.17 -18.91
CA ILE A 783 16.63 -20.66 -18.56
C ILE A 783 16.68 -20.30 -17.08
N CYS A 784 17.71 -20.74 -16.37
CA CYS A 784 17.95 -20.41 -14.96
C CYS A 784 19.46 -20.31 -14.64
N SER A 785 19.82 -19.96 -13.41
CA SER A 785 21.19 -20.12 -12.89
C SER A 785 21.18 -20.46 -11.41
N VAL A 786 22.29 -21.02 -10.91
CA VAL A 786 22.49 -21.28 -9.48
C VAL A 786 22.48 -19.96 -8.70
N MET A 787 23.16 -18.94 -9.23
CA MET A 787 23.23 -17.61 -8.61
C MET A 787 21.85 -16.95 -8.46
N ASP A 788 21.01 -16.96 -9.49
CA ASP A 788 19.69 -16.31 -9.44
C ASP A 788 18.81 -16.94 -8.34
N TYR A 789 18.83 -18.27 -8.23
CA TYR A 789 18.07 -18.97 -7.18
C TYR A 789 18.63 -18.73 -5.79
N ALA A 790 19.95 -18.77 -5.62
CA ALA A 790 20.60 -18.47 -4.36
C ALA A 790 20.28 -17.04 -3.89
N ASN A 791 20.23 -16.07 -4.81
CA ASN A 791 19.83 -14.70 -4.53
C ASN A 791 18.38 -14.61 -4.02
N GLU A 792 17.47 -15.38 -4.61
CA GLU A 792 16.08 -15.46 -4.14
C GLU A 792 15.97 -16.10 -2.75
N MET A 793 16.76 -17.13 -2.44
CA MET A 793 16.81 -17.70 -1.09
C MET A 793 17.27 -16.66 -0.05
N ILE A 794 18.30 -15.87 -0.38
CA ILE A 794 18.81 -14.82 0.51
C ILE A 794 17.72 -13.78 0.81
N LYS A 795 16.98 -13.33 -0.21
CA LYS A 795 15.88 -12.35 -0.04
C LYS A 795 14.75 -12.88 0.86
N LYS A 796 14.51 -14.20 0.86
CA LYS A 796 13.43 -14.84 1.63
C LYS A 796 13.85 -15.26 3.04
N ALA A 797 15.14 -15.18 3.38
CA ALA A 797 15.67 -15.70 4.64
C ALA A 797 15.09 -15.03 5.90
N ASP A 798 14.54 -13.81 5.79
CA ASP A 798 13.88 -13.14 6.91
C ASP A 798 12.46 -13.68 7.19
N THR A 799 11.81 -14.23 6.16
CA THR A 799 10.40 -14.65 6.20
C THR A 799 10.21 -16.17 6.13
N ASP A 800 11.21 -16.90 5.65
CA ASP A 800 11.15 -18.36 5.42
C ASP A 800 12.20 -19.09 6.28
N ALA A 801 11.74 -20.02 7.12
CA ALA A 801 12.57 -20.71 8.10
C ALA A 801 13.62 -21.65 7.47
N GLU A 802 13.30 -22.28 6.34
CA GLU A 802 14.24 -23.16 5.62
C GLU A 802 15.32 -22.33 4.93
N CYS A 803 14.94 -21.21 4.30
CA CYS A 803 15.88 -20.26 3.73
C CYS A 803 16.80 -19.67 4.81
N LYS A 804 16.25 -19.35 5.99
CA LYS A 804 17.02 -18.87 7.15
C LYS A 804 18.05 -19.88 7.62
N LYS A 805 17.67 -21.16 7.73
CA LYS A 805 18.56 -22.26 8.11
C LYS A 805 19.68 -22.46 7.09
N ALA A 806 19.38 -22.38 5.80
CA ALA A 806 20.34 -22.56 4.71
C ALA A 806 21.24 -21.35 4.45
N LEU A 807 20.90 -20.16 4.98
CA LEU A 807 21.55 -18.90 4.64
C LEU A 807 23.09 -18.92 4.79
N PRO A 808 23.69 -19.38 5.91
CA PRO A 808 25.15 -19.39 6.04
C PRO A 808 25.85 -20.24 4.98
N LEU A 809 25.26 -21.39 4.64
CA LEU A 809 25.76 -22.29 3.61
C LEU A 809 25.66 -21.67 2.22
N VAL A 810 24.52 -21.05 1.89
CA VAL A 810 24.32 -20.37 0.60
C VAL A 810 25.31 -19.23 0.43
N MET A 811 25.54 -18.40 1.46
CA MET A 811 26.52 -17.32 1.43
C MET A 811 27.95 -17.84 1.20
N ALA A 812 28.35 -18.89 1.92
CA ALA A 812 29.68 -19.50 1.76
C ALA A 812 29.86 -20.12 0.37
N MET A 813 28.80 -20.75 -0.17
CA MET A 813 28.78 -21.31 -1.52
C MET A 813 28.98 -20.21 -2.58
N LEU A 814 28.29 -19.07 -2.48
CA LEU A 814 28.44 -17.95 -3.41
C LEU A 814 29.84 -17.33 -3.35
N ASN A 815 30.42 -17.18 -2.16
CA ASN A 815 31.80 -16.74 -2.00
C ASN A 815 32.77 -17.72 -2.67
N TYR A 816 32.61 -19.03 -2.45
CA TYR A 816 33.42 -20.04 -3.14
C TYR A 816 33.30 -19.94 -4.67
N GLY A 817 32.10 -19.70 -5.18
CA GLY A 817 31.87 -19.44 -6.61
C GLY A 817 32.62 -18.21 -7.12
N ALA A 818 32.51 -17.08 -6.44
CA ALA A 818 33.15 -15.82 -6.83
C ALA A 818 34.68 -15.91 -6.83
N TYR A 819 35.28 -16.49 -5.79
CA TYR A 819 36.73 -16.68 -5.74
C TYR A 819 37.21 -17.72 -6.74
N SER A 820 36.37 -18.72 -7.09
CA SER A 820 36.65 -19.64 -8.20
C SER A 820 36.66 -18.90 -9.53
N GLN A 821 35.68 -18.03 -9.79
CA GLN A 821 35.64 -17.20 -11.01
C GLN A 821 36.91 -16.34 -11.15
N ILE A 822 37.33 -15.71 -10.07
CA ILE A 822 38.52 -14.84 -10.04
C ILE A 822 39.80 -15.63 -10.32
N TYR A 823 39.96 -16.79 -9.68
CA TYR A 823 41.18 -17.60 -9.79
C TYR A 823 41.32 -18.25 -11.17
N PHE A 824 40.25 -18.89 -11.68
CA PHE A 824 40.27 -19.57 -12.98
C PHE A 824 40.15 -18.62 -14.19
N GLY A 825 39.94 -17.32 -13.94
CA GLY A 825 39.89 -16.32 -15.00
C GLY A 825 38.58 -16.35 -15.80
N GLU A 826 37.49 -16.76 -15.16
CA GLU A 826 36.14 -16.80 -15.73
C GLU A 826 35.50 -15.41 -15.76
N ASP A 827 34.18 -15.33 -16.01
CA ASP A 827 33.42 -14.08 -16.02
C ASP A 827 33.56 -13.33 -14.68
N LYS A 828 34.28 -12.21 -14.71
CA LYS A 828 34.51 -11.31 -13.56
C LYS A 828 33.54 -10.14 -13.51
N THR A 829 32.67 -10.01 -14.51
CA THR A 829 31.67 -8.93 -14.58
C THR A 829 30.42 -9.27 -13.79
N ASN A 830 30.14 -10.57 -13.62
CA ASN A 830 29.01 -11.09 -12.87
C ASN A 830 29.47 -12.12 -11.83
N LEU A 831 30.05 -11.63 -10.72
CA LEU A 831 30.53 -12.48 -9.62
C LEU A 831 29.36 -13.12 -8.86
N ALA A 832 29.49 -14.40 -8.52
CA ALA A 832 28.45 -15.16 -7.84
C ALA A 832 28.01 -14.53 -6.50
N ASN A 833 28.91 -13.87 -5.78
CA ASN A 833 28.62 -13.24 -4.49
C ASN A 833 28.19 -11.77 -4.58
N ALA A 834 27.85 -11.25 -5.76
CA ALA A 834 27.54 -9.84 -5.96
C ALA A 834 26.37 -9.30 -5.11
N ILE A 835 25.45 -10.17 -4.66
CA ILE A 835 24.34 -9.77 -3.77
C ILE A 835 24.77 -9.59 -2.31
N LEU A 836 25.90 -10.16 -1.90
CA LEU A 836 26.35 -10.14 -0.51
C LEU A 836 26.93 -8.77 -0.19
N LYS A 837 26.44 -8.16 0.91
CA LYS A 837 26.93 -6.85 1.38
C LYS A 837 28.29 -6.95 2.07
N ASP A 838 28.55 -8.08 2.73
CA ASP A 838 29.78 -8.32 3.51
C ASP A 838 30.45 -9.64 3.08
N ASP A 839 31.46 -9.57 2.21
CA ASP A 839 32.36 -10.70 1.94
C ASP A 839 33.57 -10.66 2.88
N ASN A 840 33.52 -11.50 3.92
CA ASN A 840 34.60 -11.63 4.89
C ASN A 840 35.66 -12.68 4.50
N THR A 841 35.58 -13.29 3.33
CA THR A 841 36.49 -14.37 2.94
C THR A 841 37.96 -13.92 2.93
N ALA A 842 38.22 -12.72 2.40
CA ALA A 842 39.56 -12.13 2.39
C ALA A 842 40.09 -11.80 3.80
N THR A 843 39.20 -11.52 4.77
CA THR A 843 39.56 -11.15 6.14
C THR A 843 39.85 -12.36 7.04
N ILE A 844 39.45 -13.57 6.63
CA ILE A 844 39.84 -14.81 7.32
C ILE A 844 41.37 -14.93 7.28
N LYS A 845 41.99 -15.04 8.47
CA LYS A 845 43.45 -15.18 8.61
C LYS A 845 43.88 -16.58 8.18
N SER A 846 44.84 -16.64 7.25
CA SER A 846 45.39 -17.90 6.76
C SER A 846 45.98 -18.73 7.91
N GLU A 847 46.58 -18.09 8.91
CA GLU A 847 47.18 -18.74 10.08
C GLU A 847 46.15 -19.51 10.92
N ASP A 848 44.92 -19.00 11.01
CA ASP A 848 43.87 -19.62 11.83
C ASP A 848 43.35 -20.89 11.15
N ILE A 849 43.20 -20.87 9.81
CA ILE A 849 42.88 -22.08 9.03
C ILE A 849 44.04 -23.09 9.09
N ILE A 850 45.28 -22.65 8.93
CA ILE A 850 46.46 -23.54 8.98
C ILE A 850 46.55 -24.25 10.34
N LYS A 851 46.24 -23.55 11.44
CA LYS A 851 46.20 -24.12 12.79
C LYS A 851 45.04 -25.08 13.01
N SER A 852 43.88 -24.85 12.40
CA SER A 852 42.71 -25.73 12.54
C SER A 852 42.90 -27.07 11.81
N ILE A 853 43.73 -27.10 10.77
CA ILE A 853 44.05 -28.31 10.00
C ILE A 853 45.22 -29.05 10.67
N THR A 854 44.89 -29.96 11.58
CA THR A 854 45.87 -30.72 12.38
C THR A 854 46.49 -31.90 11.65
N TYR A 855 45.77 -32.51 10.70
CA TYR A 855 46.29 -33.62 9.91
C TYR A 855 47.43 -33.16 9.00
N SER A 856 48.42 -34.04 8.83
CA SER A 856 49.53 -33.88 7.90
C SER A 856 49.57 -35.09 6.98
N GLU A 857 50.10 -34.92 5.78
CA GLU A 857 50.24 -36.01 4.82
C GLU A 857 51.18 -37.10 5.36
N GLN A 858 50.75 -38.37 5.33
CA GLN A 858 51.47 -39.52 5.89
C GLN A 858 51.46 -40.72 4.93
N GLY A 859 52.39 -41.68 5.12
CA GLY A 859 52.47 -42.91 4.34
C GLY A 859 53.88 -43.25 3.80
N LEU A 860 53.99 -44.38 3.11
CA LEU A 860 55.21 -44.75 2.38
C LEU A 860 55.14 -44.20 0.95
N PHE A 861 55.92 -43.15 0.68
CA PHE A 861 55.74 -42.32 -0.52
C PHE A 861 56.52 -42.76 -1.75
N SER A 862 57.29 -43.84 -1.70
CA SER A 862 58.05 -44.28 -2.87
C SER A 862 58.38 -45.77 -2.86
N ASN A 863 58.45 -46.34 -4.06
CA ASN A 863 59.05 -47.63 -4.33
C ASN A 863 59.98 -47.55 -5.57
N LYS A 864 60.28 -48.70 -6.19
CA LYS A 864 61.16 -48.79 -7.36
C LYS A 864 60.59 -48.13 -8.64
N ASP A 865 59.27 -48.06 -8.80
CA ASP A 865 58.61 -47.56 -10.01
C ASP A 865 57.96 -46.18 -9.82
N LEU A 866 57.41 -45.92 -8.63
CA LEU A 866 56.56 -44.78 -8.33
C LEU A 866 57.07 -44.00 -7.11
N GLU A 867 56.96 -42.68 -7.15
CA GLU A 867 57.26 -41.79 -6.03
C GLU A 867 56.24 -40.67 -5.97
N TYR A 868 55.55 -40.54 -4.84
CA TYR A 868 54.55 -39.51 -4.65
C TYR A 868 55.17 -38.11 -4.72
N MET A 869 54.58 -37.26 -5.55
CA MET A 869 55.04 -35.89 -5.83
C MET A 869 54.19 -34.82 -5.14
N GLY A 870 52.93 -35.15 -4.81
CA GLY A 870 51.99 -34.20 -4.25
C GLY A 870 50.57 -34.39 -4.78
N SER A 871 49.71 -33.42 -4.47
CA SER A 871 48.30 -33.45 -4.81
C SER A 871 47.83 -32.12 -5.41
N SER A 872 46.69 -32.16 -6.09
CA SER A 872 45.93 -30.98 -6.50
C SER A 872 44.43 -31.24 -6.32
N LEU A 873 43.67 -30.15 -6.32
CA LEU A 873 42.22 -30.19 -6.36
C LEU A 873 41.74 -29.84 -7.77
N ILE A 874 40.82 -30.65 -8.29
CA ILE A 874 40.11 -30.38 -9.53
C ILE A 874 38.73 -29.87 -9.14
N CYS A 875 38.46 -28.60 -9.44
CA CYS A 875 37.23 -27.90 -9.06
C CYS A 875 36.30 -27.77 -10.28
N GLY A 876 35.87 -28.92 -10.80
CA GLY A 876 34.91 -29.00 -11.90
C GLY A 876 33.47 -28.90 -11.41
N SER A 877 32.54 -29.56 -12.09
CA SER A 877 31.17 -29.76 -11.62
C SER A 877 31.10 -30.62 -10.35
N ASP A 878 32.17 -31.39 -10.08
CA ASP A 878 32.48 -32.03 -8.82
C ASP A 878 33.85 -31.55 -8.29
N THR A 879 34.08 -31.74 -6.99
CA THR A 879 35.42 -31.58 -6.41
C THR A 879 36.12 -32.94 -6.40
N SER A 880 37.30 -33.02 -7.02
CA SER A 880 38.12 -34.24 -7.02
C SER A 880 39.51 -33.97 -6.42
N LEU A 881 40.07 -34.96 -5.74
CA LEU A 881 41.45 -34.95 -5.24
C LEU A 881 42.33 -35.76 -6.18
N LYS A 882 43.31 -35.11 -6.81
CA LYS A 882 44.25 -35.74 -7.74
C LYS A 882 45.61 -35.89 -7.09
N LEU A 883 46.11 -37.13 -7.03
CA LEU A 883 47.42 -37.50 -6.50
C LEU A 883 48.38 -37.73 -7.67
N TYR A 884 49.60 -37.23 -7.55
CA TYR A 884 50.63 -37.33 -8.58
C TYR A 884 51.80 -38.18 -8.10
N PHE A 885 52.30 -39.03 -8.98
CA PHE A 885 53.42 -39.91 -8.76
C PHE A 885 54.41 -39.78 -9.92
N ASN A 886 55.68 -39.61 -9.58
CA ASN A 886 56.79 -39.69 -10.51
C ASN A 886 56.91 -41.15 -10.97
N ASN A 887 56.63 -41.38 -12.24
CA ASN A 887 56.74 -42.66 -12.91
C ASN A 887 58.19 -42.85 -13.37
N LYS A 888 59.05 -43.30 -12.44
CA LYS A 888 60.51 -43.35 -12.59
C LYS A 888 60.95 -44.14 -13.82
N ASN A 889 60.18 -45.17 -14.17
CA ASN A 889 60.47 -46.09 -15.26
C ASN A 889 59.60 -45.88 -16.51
N LYS A 890 58.82 -44.78 -16.58
CA LYS A 890 57.94 -44.44 -17.71
C LYS A 890 57.00 -45.57 -18.13
N LEU A 891 56.46 -46.31 -17.16
CA LEU A 891 55.51 -47.38 -17.39
C LEU A 891 54.20 -46.85 -18.00
N THR A 892 53.58 -47.61 -18.89
CA THR A 892 52.24 -47.27 -19.39
C THR A 892 51.19 -47.48 -18.31
N GLU A 893 50.01 -46.86 -18.43
CA GLU A 893 48.90 -47.04 -17.48
C GLU A 893 48.52 -48.52 -17.33
N LYS A 894 48.50 -49.26 -18.45
CA LYS A 894 48.24 -50.70 -18.43
C LYS A 894 49.30 -51.46 -17.64
N GLN A 895 50.58 -51.18 -17.88
CA GLN A 895 51.68 -51.83 -17.14
C GLN A 895 51.63 -51.54 -15.63
N ILE A 896 51.15 -50.36 -15.23
CA ILE A 896 50.96 -50.02 -13.82
C ILE A 896 49.80 -50.82 -13.23
N LYS A 897 48.64 -50.85 -13.90
CA LYS A 897 47.46 -51.63 -13.47
C LYS A 897 47.71 -53.14 -13.42
N ASP A 898 48.57 -53.66 -14.28
CA ASP A 898 48.94 -55.08 -14.29
C ASP A 898 49.91 -55.43 -13.14
N ARG A 899 50.67 -54.46 -12.61
CA ARG A 899 51.69 -54.67 -11.56
C ARG A 899 51.22 -54.30 -10.16
N TYR A 900 50.30 -53.36 -10.05
CA TYR A 900 49.86 -52.79 -8.79
C TYR A 900 48.36 -53.02 -8.59
N ASP A 901 47.99 -53.57 -7.45
CA ASP A 901 46.62 -53.50 -6.96
C ASP A 901 46.38 -52.08 -6.42
N ILE A 902 45.38 -51.39 -6.98
CA ILE A 902 45.07 -50.00 -6.68
C ILE A 902 43.76 -49.95 -5.91
N SER A 903 43.82 -49.51 -4.67
CA SER A 903 42.64 -49.37 -3.80
C SER A 903 42.63 -48.03 -3.10
N THR A 904 41.45 -47.41 -2.95
CA THR A 904 41.29 -46.26 -2.06
C THR A 904 41.18 -46.73 -0.60
N LEU A 905 41.70 -45.93 0.32
CA LEU A 905 41.71 -46.19 1.76
C LEU A 905 40.64 -45.39 2.52
N ASP A 906 39.80 -44.66 1.81
CA ASP A 906 38.79 -43.78 2.40
C ASP A 906 37.55 -44.58 2.87
N LYS A 907 36.83 -44.03 3.86
CA LYS A 907 35.66 -44.69 4.47
C LYS A 907 34.44 -44.76 3.54
N ASN A 908 34.37 -43.90 2.53
CA ASN A 908 33.21 -43.72 1.66
C ASN A 908 33.33 -44.49 0.34
N LYS A 909 34.49 -45.09 0.06
CA LYS A 909 34.82 -45.84 -1.16
C LYS A 909 34.54 -45.03 -2.43
N HIS A 910 35.08 -43.82 -2.50
CA HIS A 910 34.94 -42.99 -3.70
C HIS A 910 35.54 -43.67 -4.93
N ASP A 911 34.87 -43.51 -6.08
CA ASP A 911 35.41 -43.93 -7.37
C ASP A 911 36.70 -43.17 -7.70
N TYR A 912 37.59 -43.81 -8.45
CA TYR A 912 38.83 -43.20 -8.91
C TYR A 912 39.08 -43.41 -10.40
N ASP A 913 39.75 -42.44 -11.02
CA ASP A 913 40.39 -42.60 -12.32
C ASP A 913 41.90 -42.69 -12.16
N THR A 914 42.56 -43.30 -13.12
CA THR A 914 44.02 -43.25 -13.27
C THR A 914 44.41 -42.74 -14.64
N GLY A 915 45.64 -42.29 -14.79
CA GLY A 915 46.22 -42.03 -16.09
C GLY A 915 47.70 -41.74 -16.03
N VAL A 916 48.34 -41.72 -17.19
CA VAL A 916 49.76 -41.41 -17.34
C VAL A 916 49.92 -40.26 -18.32
N ASP A 917 50.70 -39.24 -17.93
CA ASP A 917 51.14 -38.14 -18.78
C ASP A 917 52.67 -38.05 -18.70
N GLY A 918 53.35 -38.54 -19.73
CA GLY A 918 54.81 -38.62 -19.77
C GLY A 918 55.40 -39.39 -18.58
N SER A 919 56.14 -38.70 -17.71
CA SER A 919 56.74 -39.26 -16.50
C SER A 919 55.85 -39.14 -15.25
N ILE A 920 54.58 -38.79 -15.40
CA ILE A 920 53.66 -38.60 -14.28
C ILE A 920 52.55 -39.65 -14.38
N PHE A 921 52.44 -40.49 -13.36
CA PHE A 921 51.25 -41.28 -13.10
C PHE A 921 50.35 -40.51 -12.14
N TRP A 922 49.04 -40.49 -12.37
CA TRP A 922 48.11 -39.81 -11.49
C TRP A 922 46.91 -40.68 -11.16
N ILE A 923 46.35 -40.43 -9.98
CA ILE A 923 45.13 -41.07 -9.48
C ILE A 923 44.18 -39.96 -9.03
N LYS A 924 42.95 -39.94 -9.53
CA LYS A 924 41.96 -38.90 -9.25
C LYS A 924 40.77 -39.52 -8.52
N ILE A 925 40.64 -39.22 -7.23
CA ILE A 925 39.50 -39.59 -6.39
C ILE A 925 38.37 -38.59 -6.65
N LYS A 926 37.19 -39.08 -7.05
CA LYS A 926 36.10 -38.26 -7.59
C LYS A 926 35.03 -37.92 -6.56
N GLY A 927 34.23 -36.89 -6.84
CA GLY A 927 32.95 -36.66 -6.16
C GLY A 927 33.07 -36.39 -4.66
N ILE A 928 34.14 -35.72 -4.22
CA ILE A 928 34.33 -35.32 -2.82
C ILE A 928 33.36 -34.20 -2.51
N LYS A 929 32.47 -34.41 -1.54
CA LYS A 929 31.45 -33.42 -1.18
C LYS A 929 32.05 -32.28 -0.35
N PRO A 930 31.42 -31.10 -0.32
CA PRO A 930 31.88 -29.96 0.48
C PRO A 930 32.07 -30.29 1.97
N ALA A 931 31.12 -31.03 2.55
CA ALA A 931 31.21 -31.46 3.95
C ALA A 931 32.32 -32.49 4.21
N GLU A 932 32.89 -33.10 3.16
CA GLU A 932 33.91 -34.15 3.26
C GLU A 932 35.33 -33.63 3.01
N LEU A 933 35.51 -32.33 2.70
CA LEU A 933 36.82 -31.75 2.36
C LEU A 933 37.90 -31.92 3.46
N GLY A 934 37.47 -32.14 4.71
CA GLY A 934 38.38 -32.44 5.83
C GLY A 934 38.69 -33.91 6.04
N ASN A 935 38.02 -34.83 5.33
CA ASN A 935 38.24 -36.27 5.47
C ASN A 935 39.59 -36.66 4.87
N VAL A 936 40.20 -37.69 5.45
CA VAL A 936 41.43 -38.27 4.93
C VAL A 936 41.08 -39.26 3.82
N TYR A 937 41.72 -39.07 2.68
CA TYR A 937 41.66 -39.93 1.52
C TYR A 937 43.03 -40.51 1.27
N GLY A 938 43.08 -41.82 1.06
CA GLY A 938 44.33 -42.48 0.73
C GLY A 938 44.21 -43.39 -0.48
N VAL A 939 45.36 -43.68 -1.06
CA VAL A 939 45.50 -44.72 -2.08
C VAL A 939 46.62 -45.64 -1.69
N ASN A 940 46.35 -46.93 -1.81
CA ASN A 940 47.31 -48.00 -1.64
C ASN A 940 47.59 -48.63 -3.00
N LEU A 941 48.87 -48.65 -3.37
CA LEU A 941 49.41 -49.28 -4.57
C LEU A 941 50.28 -50.45 -4.12
N VAL A 942 49.79 -51.69 -4.23
CA VAL A 942 50.49 -52.88 -3.72
C VAL A 942 51.01 -53.72 -4.87
N SER A 943 52.29 -54.09 -4.83
CA SER A 943 52.90 -55.07 -5.73
C SER A 943 53.72 -56.10 -4.94
N GLU A 944 54.13 -57.19 -5.59
CA GLU A 944 55.02 -58.21 -5.00
C GLU A 944 56.39 -57.63 -4.60
N ASP A 945 56.81 -56.52 -5.20
CA ASP A 945 58.12 -55.88 -5.02
C ASP A 945 58.11 -54.69 -4.05
N GLY A 946 56.95 -54.35 -3.48
CA GLY A 946 56.78 -53.23 -2.54
C GLY A 946 55.47 -52.46 -2.74
N SER A 947 55.10 -51.62 -1.77
CA SER A 947 53.89 -50.79 -1.80
C SER A 947 54.21 -49.29 -1.88
N VAL A 948 53.24 -48.50 -2.32
CA VAL A 948 53.21 -47.04 -2.13
C VAL A 948 51.87 -46.69 -1.49
N ILE A 949 51.92 -46.06 -0.32
CA ILE A 949 50.74 -45.66 0.45
C ILE A 949 50.80 -44.15 0.62
N VAL A 950 49.73 -43.48 0.19
CA VAL A 950 49.58 -42.03 0.34
C VAL A 950 48.27 -41.79 1.08
N GLU A 951 48.31 -41.03 2.16
CA GLU A 951 47.12 -40.52 2.85
C GLU A 951 47.20 -38.99 2.96
N THR A 952 46.18 -38.30 2.44
CA THR A 952 46.12 -36.83 2.39
C THR A 952 44.67 -36.36 2.45
N SER A 953 44.41 -35.06 2.41
CA SER A 953 43.05 -34.53 2.31
C SER A 953 42.99 -33.25 1.48
N PRO A 954 41.81 -32.86 0.97
CA PRO A 954 41.62 -31.54 0.37
C PRO A 954 42.05 -30.40 1.30
N TYR A 955 41.78 -30.51 2.60
CA TYR A 955 42.27 -29.53 3.58
C TYR A 955 43.79 -29.53 3.75
N VAL A 956 44.49 -30.66 3.63
CA VAL A 956 45.97 -30.67 3.60
C VAL A 956 46.49 -29.89 2.38
N TYR A 957 45.85 -30.03 1.21
CA TYR A 957 46.18 -29.19 0.05
C TYR A 957 45.91 -27.71 0.32
N VAL A 958 44.74 -27.36 0.86
CA VAL A 958 44.39 -25.98 1.28
C VAL A 958 45.45 -25.42 2.23
N LYS A 959 45.89 -26.17 3.23
CA LYS A 959 46.95 -25.77 4.17
C LYS A 959 48.26 -25.43 3.45
N LYS A 960 48.68 -26.25 2.49
CA LYS A 960 49.88 -25.99 1.67
C LYS A 960 49.71 -24.75 0.79
N ALA A 961 48.54 -24.62 0.14
CA ALA A 961 48.21 -23.50 -0.73
C ALA A 961 48.12 -22.16 0.02
N LEU A 962 47.64 -22.16 1.27
CA LEU A 962 47.61 -20.97 2.12
C LEU A 962 49.02 -20.46 2.49
N GLY A 963 50.01 -21.33 2.49
CA GLY A 963 51.42 -20.97 2.63
C GLY A 963 52.10 -20.55 1.31
N ALA A 964 51.44 -20.74 0.16
CA ALA A 964 51.96 -20.31 -1.14
C ALA A 964 51.73 -18.80 -1.33
N GLY A 965 52.69 -18.09 -1.92
CA GLY A 965 52.63 -16.63 -2.08
C GLY A 965 51.61 -16.07 -3.09
N ASP A 966 50.63 -16.86 -3.55
CA ASP A 966 49.59 -16.44 -4.49
C ASP A 966 48.29 -16.07 -3.75
N SER A 967 48.01 -14.78 -3.65
CA SER A 967 46.83 -14.26 -2.94
C SER A 967 45.50 -14.70 -3.54
N ARG A 968 45.43 -14.96 -4.85
CA ARG A 968 44.19 -15.45 -5.50
C ARG A 968 43.92 -16.90 -5.10
N LEU A 969 44.96 -17.73 -5.12
CA LEU A 969 44.87 -19.12 -4.66
C LEU A 969 44.53 -19.18 -3.16
N GLN A 970 45.16 -18.33 -2.34
CA GLN A 970 44.86 -18.25 -0.92
C GLN A 970 43.38 -17.93 -0.68
N ASN A 971 42.82 -16.93 -1.36
CA ASN A 971 41.43 -16.55 -1.18
C ASN A 971 40.45 -17.63 -1.68
N LEU A 972 40.74 -18.29 -2.80
CA LEU A 972 39.98 -19.47 -3.25
C LEU A 972 39.98 -20.58 -2.19
N CYS A 973 41.15 -20.89 -1.62
CA CYS A 973 41.29 -21.90 -0.57
C CYS A 973 40.57 -21.51 0.73
N LYS A 974 40.56 -20.23 1.11
CA LYS A 974 39.76 -19.72 2.25
C LYS A 974 38.27 -19.90 1.99
N ALA A 975 37.79 -19.55 0.79
CA ALA A 975 36.40 -19.69 0.40
C ALA A 975 35.94 -21.16 0.39
N MET A 976 36.76 -22.05 -0.18
CA MET A 976 36.52 -23.50 -0.19
C MET A 976 36.48 -24.08 1.24
N TRP A 977 37.39 -23.65 2.11
CA TRP A 977 37.39 -24.08 3.50
C TRP A 977 36.11 -23.63 4.22
N ALA A 978 35.74 -22.35 4.10
CA ALA A 978 34.52 -21.79 4.70
C ALA A 978 33.25 -22.48 4.20
N TYR A 979 33.17 -22.76 2.89
CA TYR A 979 32.08 -23.53 2.29
C TYR A 979 31.98 -24.95 2.88
N GLY A 980 33.12 -25.64 3.03
CA GLY A 980 33.15 -26.95 3.67
C GLY A 980 32.75 -26.93 5.15
N GLN A 981 33.08 -25.87 5.91
CA GLN A 981 32.61 -25.71 7.28
C GLN A 981 31.10 -25.49 7.35
N ALA A 982 30.58 -24.55 6.54
CA ALA A 982 29.14 -24.26 6.51
C ALA A 982 28.33 -25.49 6.05
N ALA A 983 28.87 -26.30 5.14
CA ALA A 983 28.22 -27.54 4.70
C ALA A 983 28.16 -28.58 5.83
N LYS A 984 29.20 -28.67 6.66
CA LYS A 984 29.21 -29.55 7.85
C LYS A 984 28.25 -29.09 8.94
N GLU A 985 28.07 -27.79 9.12
CA GLU A 985 27.15 -27.22 10.12
C GLU A 985 25.68 -27.34 9.71
N TYR A 986 25.40 -27.35 8.40
CA TYR A 986 24.05 -27.47 7.87
C TYR A 986 23.50 -28.92 7.93
N LEU A 987 24.39 -29.90 7.74
CA LEU A 987 24.10 -31.34 7.86
C LEU A 987 23.95 -31.76 9.33
#